data_AF-A0A965Z569-F1
#
_entry.id   AF-A0A965Z569-F1
#
_cell.length_a   1.000
_cell.length_b   1.000
_cell.length_c   1.000
_cell.angle_alpha   90.00
_cell.angle_beta   90.00
_cell.angle_gamma   90.00
#
_symmetry.space_group_name_H-M   'P 1'
#
loop_
_entity.id
_entity.type
_entity.pdbx_description
1 polymer ?
#
loop_
_entity_poly.entity_id
_entity_poly.type
_entity_poly.pdbx_seq_one_letter_code
_entity_poly.pdbx_strand_id
1 'polypeptide(L)'
;MKFLPSAARVALIMALFSPAAFAASNPAESRVYFSPFPAQPEQVRVKRDVVQWRLADEYFDEGFAMDGEPAPILVGTSQQIQRVNQTLSISMKTLGPVRGFEAQFPNICAPAPRALPKAAINITNGYHDEESVGALLTQFETNYPALAKKIQIGSTTWGRPIWALKISDHVAVEEPEPRVVIDAGIHAREYVGPEVALDIIWQLLTGYTTNAASAAWVDGMEIYVIPCLNPDGRYFCDTVDPDWRKNGRDNNRSGTMTFSSDGVDLNRNSSFDWGYDNSGSSSYIGDVDYRGPSPASEPEIQAYDALLQRVRPSLTLSIHSYWGLFYGPYGNFGIEMPSPDPFRALGDYIAEVCTNEDQSAYTFVSGPEFEYSVNGDRVDANYGLYGILAYGIEIGTISHSNQRTNYPVLRDKLVPGVRRGWQRFLAAAHTNWPKVRGWTLDTTTGQPAPVRIHSLNLTSRPNDEHWTSRADGFYECPLPTAGTYRLVFAPLDQPSLAVTQTLAVSSTARATNLAFGVAPVLGELGTGGILTWSNQSENGTALLEGAADLAGPWQPQLALASTGRVGQATLPANVAPFLRVRAAPRLFAANTNLVWIPSGAFQMGADASGNTNEAPASAIDVAGFAIDVREVTYTNWAMIRRWALTNGYHFATGQCGVVSGGGPATSSNHPVVKVGWYDAVKFCNARSQFEGLQPTYYTTAGQTNVYKSNVVNISATCVDWAANGYRLPTEAEWEKAARGGMTGREYPWGDSIAASNALYSSAGTSNVASFAANGYGVRDAAGNAAEWCWDWSGSYADRTAANPTGPATSAVRVVRGGSWSNAPAGLRCAARASLAPASSNTVVGLRCVRR
;
A
#
# COMPACT_ATOMS: atom_id res chain seq x y z
N MET A 1 -18.22 49.87 -30.04
CA MET A 1 -16.89 50.11 -30.64
C MET A 1 -16.88 51.07 -31.85
N LYS A 2 -17.87 51.06 -32.76
CA LYS A 2 -17.85 51.84 -34.02
C LYS A 2 -17.84 53.38 -33.91
N PHE A 3 -17.96 53.97 -32.72
CA PHE A 3 -17.93 55.41 -32.49
C PHE A 3 -16.62 55.92 -31.85
N LEU A 4 -15.67 55.02 -31.55
CA LEU A 4 -14.36 55.38 -30.97
C LEU A 4 -13.34 55.69 -32.09
N PRO A 5 -12.34 56.56 -31.87
CA PRO A 5 -11.18 56.69 -32.76
C PRO A 5 -10.37 55.39 -32.85
N SER A 6 -9.68 55.13 -33.96
CA SER A 6 -9.01 53.84 -34.23
C SER A 6 -8.02 53.42 -33.13
N ALA A 7 -7.26 54.35 -32.57
CA ALA A 7 -6.33 54.08 -31.46
C ALA A 7 -7.05 53.65 -30.17
N ALA A 8 -8.20 54.25 -29.86
CA ALA A 8 -9.00 53.90 -28.69
C ALA A 8 -9.69 52.53 -28.83
N ARG A 9 -9.96 52.08 -30.07
CA ARG A 9 -10.47 50.71 -30.32
C ARG A 9 -9.39 49.66 -30.07
N VAL A 10 -8.17 49.90 -30.54
CA VAL A 10 -7.02 49.00 -30.32
C VAL A 10 -6.70 48.91 -28.83
N ALA A 11 -6.72 50.04 -28.11
CA ALA A 11 -6.50 50.06 -26.66
C ALA A 11 -7.56 49.23 -25.90
N LEU A 12 -8.84 49.37 -26.24
CA LEU A 12 -9.93 48.62 -25.60
C LEU A 12 -9.82 47.11 -25.88
N ILE A 13 -9.37 46.73 -27.08
CA ILE A 13 -9.14 45.35 -27.48
C ILE A 13 -7.99 44.74 -26.67
N MET A 14 -6.87 45.45 -26.51
CA MET A 14 -5.72 44.98 -25.72
C MET A 14 -6.03 44.84 -24.22
N ALA A 15 -6.84 45.75 -23.66
CA ALA A 15 -7.30 45.69 -22.27
C ALA A 15 -8.19 44.46 -21.97
N LEU A 16 -8.92 43.96 -22.98
CA LEU A 16 -9.76 42.76 -22.86
C LEU A 16 -8.96 41.45 -22.96
N PHE A 17 -7.77 41.47 -23.58
CA PHE A 17 -6.96 40.27 -23.82
C PHE A 17 -5.93 39.98 -22.72
N SER A 18 -5.41 41.02 -22.05
CA SER A 18 -4.57 40.87 -20.86
C SER A 18 -4.51 42.17 -20.06
N PRO A 19 -5.25 42.29 -18.94
CA PRO A 19 -5.29 43.52 -18.14
C PRO A 19 -3.90 43.95 -17.63
N ALA A 20 -3.01 42.99 -17.38
CA ALA A 20 -1.65 43.22 -16.89
C ALA A 20 -0.71 43.79 -17.96
N ALA A 21 -0.85 43.39 -19.23
CA ALA A 21 -0.04 43.91 -20.33
C ALA A 21 -0.47 45.32 -20.76
N PHE A 22 -1.76 45.65 -20.58
CA PHE A 22 -2.31 46.97 -20.91
C PHE A 22 -1.79 48.08 -19.99
N ALA A 23 -1.55 47.77 -18.70
CA ALA A 23 -0.99 48.73 -17.75
C ALA A 23 0.47 49.13 -18.06
N ALA A 24 1.17 48.36 -18.90
CA ALA A 24 2.61 48.51 -19.14
C ALA A 24 2.98 49.15 -20.50
N SER A 25 2.03 49.44 -21.39
CA SER A 25 2.35 49.91 -22.75
C SER A 25 1.61 51.18 -23.18
N ASN A 26 2.30 52.04 -23.93
CA ASN A 26 1.73 53.24 -24.53
C ASN A 26 0.77 52.85 -25.68
N PRO A 27 -0.54 53.15 -25.61
CA PRO A 27 -1.54 52.65 -26.56
C PRO A 27 -1.35 53.12 -28.01
N ALA A 28 -0.48 54.10 -28.26
CA ALA A 28 -0.10 54.53 -29.61
C ALA A 28 0.95 53.60 -30.28
N GLU A 29 1.62 52.72 -29.52
CA GLU A 29 2.70 51.85 -30.00
C GLU A 29 2.38 50.35 -29.93
N SER A 30 1.24 49.96 -29.35
CA SER A 30 0.81 48.56 -29.24
C SER A 30 0.56 47.95 -30.64
N ARG A 31 1.40 46.98 -31.04
CA ARG A 31 1.32 46.29 -32.33
C ARG A 31 0.65 44.93 -32.15
N VAL A 32 -0.36 44.64 -32.99
CA VAL A 32 -0.93 43.29 -33.12
C VAL A 32 -0.42 42.69 -34.42
N TYR A 33 0.25 41.54 -34.33
CA TYR A 33 0.92 40.88 -35.46
C TYR A 33 0.08 39.71 -35.98
N PHE A 34 0.02 39.55 -37.32
CA PHE A 34 -0.71 38.46 -37.98
C PHE A 34 0.16 37.72 -39.03
N SER A 35 0.01 36.40 -39.14
CA SER A 35 0.73 35.55 -40.12
C SER A 35 -0.23 34.78 -41.05
N PRO A 36 -0.02 34.79 -42.39
CA PRO A 36 -0.97 34.22 -43.36
C PRO A 36 -0.68 32.79 -43.85
N PHE A 37 0.28 32.03 -43.29
CA PHE A 37 0.58 30.66 -43.78
C PHE A 37 -0.01 29.53 -42.91
N PRO A 38 -0.66 28.53 -43.54
CA PRO A 38 -1.05 27.28 -42.89
C PRO A 38 0.14 26.31 -42.85
N ALA A 39 0.40 25.68 -41.70
CA ALA A 39 1.09 24.40 -41.72
C ALA A 39 0.25 23.40 -42.54
N GLN A 40 0.91 22.55 -43.32
CA GLN A 40 0.34 21.65 -44.34
C GLN A 40 -1.07 21.08 -44.00
N PRO A 41 -2.05 21.07 -44.92
CA PRO A 41 -3.46 20.74 -44.61
C PRO A 41 -3.72 19.32 -44.06
N GLU A 42 -2.76 18.41 -44.22
CA GLU A 42 -2.87 17.02 -43.77
C GLU A 42 -2.17 16.76 -42.43
N GLN A 43 -1.49 17.76 -41.85
CA GLN A 43 -0.84 17.69 -40.53
C GLN A 43 -1.47 18.60 -39.47
N VAL A 44 -2.53 19.35 -39.81
CA VAL A 44 -3.25 20.24 -38.86
C VAL A 44 -4.74 19.85 -38.72
N ARG A 45 -5.24 18.87 -39.47
CA ARG A 45 -6.64 18.43 -39.38
C ARG A 45 -6.85 17.23 -38.46
N VAL A 46 -6.42 17.29 -37.21
CA VAL A 46 -7.19 16.71 -36.10
C VAL A 46 -6.68 17.24 -34.75
N LYS A 47 -7.61 17.83 -33.97
CA LYS A 47 -7.50 18.23 -32.55
C LYS A 47 -6.50 19.35 -32.19
N ARG A 48 -7.03 20.55 -31.91
CA ARG A 48 -6.69 21.35 -30.72
C ARG A 48 -7.75 22.41 -30.45
N ASP A 49 -8.10 22.59 -29.17
CA ASP A 49 -8.64 23.85 -28.66
C ASP A 49 -7.52 24.89 -28.81
N VAL A 50 -7.40 25.47 -29.99
CA VAL A 50 -6.69 26.73 -30.13
C VAL A 50 -7.58 27.77 -29.44
N VAL A 51 -7.01 28.63 -28.59
CA VAL A 51 -7.80 29.76 -28.05
C VAL A 51 -8.23 30.58 -29.26
N GLN A 52 -9.52 30.49 -29.59
CA GLN A 52 -10.11 31.18 -30.73
C GLN A 52 -10.55 32.55 -30.28
N TRP A 53 -9.82 33.55 -30.77
CA TRP A 53 -10.09 34.94 -30.51
C TRP A 53 -11.06 35.47 -31.55
N ARG A 54 -12.22 35.96 -31.10
CA ARG A 54 -13.18 36.62 -31.98
C ARG A 54 -12.88 38.11 -32.09
N LEU A 55 -12.59 38.57 -33.31
CA LEU A 55 -12.42 39.99 -33.65
C LEU A 55 -13.46 40.37 -34.70
N ALA A 56 -14.36 41.29 -34.34
CA ALA A 56 -15.59 41.53 -35.09
C ALA A 56 -16.38 40.22 -35.31
N ASP A 57 -16.60 39.81 -36.56
CA ASP A 57 -17.32 38.59 -36.92
C ASP A 57 -16.39 37.46 -37.42
N GLU A 58 -15.08 37.61 -37.20
CA GLU A 58 -14.06 36.65 -37.62
C GLU A 58 -13.36 36.01 -36.41
N TYR A 59 -12.97 34.75 -36.57
CA TYR A 59 -12.25 33.97 -35.56
C TYR A 59 -10.80 33.78 -35.98
N PHE A 60 -9.89 33.95 -35.01
CA PHE A 60 -8.45 33.83 -35.18
C PHE A 60 -7.88 32.87 -34.15
N ASP A 61 -6.90 32.11 -34.57
CA ASP A 61 -6.20 31.14 -33.74
C ASP A 61 -5.03 31.83 -33.03
N GLU A 62 -4.83 31.61 -31.73
CA GLU A 62 -3.65 32.12 -31.01
C GLU A 62 -2.37 31.39 -31.42
N GLY A 63 -1.32 32.14 -31.75
CA GLY A 63 0.04 31.67 -32.00
C GLY A 63 1.01 32.00 -30.86
N PHE A 64 2.25 31.52 -30.97
CA PHE A 64 3.29 31.72 -29.95
C PHE A 64 3.63 33.20 -29.71
N ALA A 65 3.88 33.58 -28.45
CA ALA A 65 4.42 34.90 -28.09
C ALA A 65 5.90 35.01 -28.49
N MET A 66 6.34 36.16 -29.02
CA MET A 66 7.75 36.41 -29.31
C MET A 66 8.45 37.02 -28.10
N ASP A 67 9.68 36.61 -27.83
CA ASP A 67 10.51 37.22 -26.78
C ASP A 67 10.66 38.74 -27.02
N GLY A 68 10.28 39.52 -26.01
CA GLY A 68 10.34 40.98 -26.03
C GLY A 68 9.09 41.69 -26.54
N GLU A 69 8.04 40.97 -26.95
CA GLU A 69 6.76 41.55 -27.38
C GLU A 69 5.64 41.20 -26.38
N PRO A 70 4.87 42.18 -25.87
CA PRO A 70 3.96 41.98 -24.75
C PRO A 70 2.61 41.32 -25.13
N ALA A 71 2.44 40.79 -26.35
CA ALA A 71 1.16 40.29 -26.87
C ALA A 71 1.29 39.04 -27.76
N PRO A 72 0.27 38.13 -27.77
CA PRO A 72 0.26 36.95 -28.63
C PRO A 72 0.09 37.30 -30.12
N ILE A 73 0.63 36.44 -31.01
CA ILE A 73 0.42 36.56 -32.46
C ILE A 73 -0.91 35.90 -32.82
N LEU A 74 -1.75 36.57 -33.60
CA LEU A 74 -3.02 35.98 -34.08
C LEU A 74 -2.84 35.41 -35.49
N VAL A 75 -3.25 34.16 -35.69
CA VAL A 75 -3.11 33.42 -36.96
C VAL A 75 -4.46 33.38 -37.67
N GLY A 76 -4.49 33.86 -38.92
CA GLY A 76 -5.70 33.89 -39.74
C GLY A 76 -5.40 34.21 -41.19
N THR A 77 -6.36 33.97 -42.08
CA THR A 77 -6.15 34.17 -43.52
C THR A 77 -6.09 35.66 -43.88
N SER A 78 -5.38 35.98 -44.97
CA SER A 78 -5.29 37.36 -45.49
C SER A 78 -6.66 38.01 -45.76
N GLN A 79 -7.68 37.20 -46.10
CA GLN A 79 -9.05 37.69 -46.33
C GLN A 79 -9.78 38.03 -45.03
N GLN A 80 -9.61 37.23 -43.96
CA GLN A 80 -10.18 37.53 -42.64
C GLN A 80 -9.59 38.83 -42.08
N ILE A 81 -8.28 39.02 -42.24
CA ILE A 81 -7.57 40.25 -41.84
C ILE A 81 -8.11 41.47 -42.60
N GLN A 82 -8.35 41.36 -43.91
CA GLN A 82 -8.94 42.44 -44.70
C GLN A 82 -10.35 42.81 -44.22
N ARG A 83 -11.19 41.81 -43.90
CA ARG A 83 -12.55 42.05 -43.39
C ARG A 83 -12.57 42.67 -42.01
N VAL A 84 -11.65 42.28 -41.12
CA VAL A 84 -11.51 42.93 -39.79
C VAL A 84 -11.02 44.37 -39.92
N ASN A 85 -10.01 44.64 -40.76
CA ASN A 85 -9.53 45.99 -41.04
C ASN A 85 -10.64 46.91 -41.56
N GLN A 86 -11.48 46.41 -42.48
CA GLN A 86 -12.65 47.14 -43.00
C GLN A 86 -13.73 47.36 -41.93
N THR A 87 -14.06 46.32 -41.16
CA THR A 87 -15.17 46.35 -40.19
C THR A 87 -14.86 47.21 -38.96
N LEU A 88 -13.61 47.17 -38.49
CA LEU A 88 -13.16 47.92 -37.30
C LEU A 88 -12.48 49.25 -37.65
N SER A 89 -12.23 49.53 -38.94
CA SER A 89 -11.54 50.73 -39.44
C SER A 89 -10.15 50.90 -38.79
N ILE A 90 -9.39 49.81 -38.74
CA ILE A 90 -8.02 49.73 -38.21
C ILE A 90 -7.05 49.28 -39.31
N SER A 91 -5.75 49.54 -39.13
CA SER A 91 -4.70 49.16 -40.09
C SER A 91 -3.69 48.22 -39.41
N MET A 92 -3.93 46.90 -39.47
CA MET A 92 -3.08 45.89 -38.84
C MET A 92 -1.87 45.51 -39.70
N LYS A 93 -0.74 45.16 -39.08
CA LYS A 93 0.53 44.83 -39.76
C LYS A 93 0.68 43.30 -39.90
N THR A 94 0.93 42.83 -41.12
CA THR A 94 1.19 41.41 -41.40
C THR A 94 2.69 41.11 -41.36
N LEU A 95 3.06 39.99 -40.73
CA LEU A 95 4.41 39.42 -40.85
C LEU A 95 4.43 38.48 -42.06
N GLY A 96 5.45 38.61 -42.91
CA GLY A 96 5.68 37.68 -44.01
C GLY A 96 6.05 36.27 -43.49
N PRO A 97 6.17 35.26 -44.38
CA PRO A 97 6.54 33.90 -43.99
C PRO A 97 7.86 33.88 -43.23
N VAL A 98 7.83 33.44 -41.97
CA VAL A 98 9.02 33.28 -41.12
C VAL A 98 9.76 32.01 -41.55
N ARG A 99 10.63 32.10 -42.58
CA ARG A 99 11.51 31.00 -42.97
C ARG A 99 12.78 31.02 -42.12
N GLY A 100 13.18 29.86 -41.57
CA GLY A 100 14.50 29.67 -40.94
C GLY A 100 14.52 29.42 -39.42
N PHE A 101 13.37 29.29 -38.76
CA PHE A 101 13.30 29.03 -37.30
C PHE A 101 13.90 27.67 -36.90
N GLU A 102 13.84 26.67 -37.79
CA GLU A 102 14.37 25.31 -37.61
C GLU A 102 15.91 25.26 -37.45
N ALA A 103 16.63 26.27 -37.95
CA ALA A 103 18.09 26.31 -37.93
C ALA A 103 18.69 26.84 -36.61
N GLN A 104 17.87 27.44 -35.73
CA GLN A 104 18.35 28.09 -34.49
C GLN A 104 18.21 27.24 -33.22
N PHE A 105 17.49 26.09 -33.26
CA PHE A 105 17.28 25.22 -32.09
C PHE A 105 17.36 23.71 -32.42
N PRO A 106 18.54 23.18 -32.79
CA PRO A 106 18.69 21.80 -33.26
C PRO A 106 18.41 20.71 -32.21
N ASN A 107 18.42 21.05 -30.91
CA ASN A 107 18.20 20.07 -29.83
C ASN A 107 16.72 19.86 -29.46
N ILE A 108 15.79 20.60 -30.08
CA ILE A 108 14.32 20.48 -29.85
C ILE A 108 13.62 19.79 -31.04
N CYS A 109 14.32 19.60 -32.17
CA CYS A 109 13.74 19.05 -33.40
C CYS A 109 14.55 17.89 -34.00
N ALA A 110 15.01 16.95 -33.18
CA ALA A 110 15.39 15.64 -33.73
C ALA A 110 14.11 14.97 -34.28
N PRO A 111 14.01 14.64 -35.58
CA PRO A 111 12.85 13.94 -36.08
C PRO A 111 12.83 12.55 -35.44
N ALA A 112 11.74 12.22 -34.75
CA ALA A 112 11.47 10.85 -34.35
C ALA A 112 11.55 9.94 -35.60
N PRO A 113 12.16 8.75 -35.50
CA PRO A 113 12.25 7.84 -36.63
C PRO A 113 10.86 7.59 -37.22
N ARG A 114 10.75 7.71 -38.55
CA ARG A 114 9.51 7.65 -39.32
C ARG A 114 8.77 6.33 -39.02
N ALA A 115 7.79 6.39 -38.11
CA ALA A 115 6.96 5.26 -37.76
C ALA A 115 6.02 4.91 -38.93
N LEU A 116 5.84 3.62 -39.17
CA LEU A 116 4.76 3.09 -40.02
C LEU A 116 3.41 3.64 -39.54
N PRO A 117 2.39 3.80 -40.40
CA PRO A 117 1.08 4.28 -39.98
C PRO A 117 0.53 3.38 -38.86
N LYS A 118 0.28 3.98 -37.68
CA LYS A 118 -0.31 3.31 -36.52
C LYS A 118 -1.63 2.65 -36.94
N ALA A 119 -1.86 1.39 -36.57
CA ALA A 119 -3.12 0.72 -36.85
C ALA A 119 -4.28 1.51 -36.22
N ALA A 120 -5.41 1.66 -36.92
CA ALA A 120 -6.57 2.35 -36.39
C ALA A 120 -7.13 1.58 -35.20
N ILE A 121 -6.98 2.11 -34.00
CA ILE A 121 -7.61 1.57 -32.79
C ILE A 121 -9.08 2.02 -32.81
N ASN A 122 -10.02 1.11 -32.57
CA ASN A 122 -11.44 1.41 -32.46
C ASN A 122 -11.98 0.89 -31.12
N ILE A 123 -12.33 1.82 -30.24
CA ILE A 123 -12.88 1.53 -28.91
C ILE A 123 -14.39 1.79 -28.81
N THR A 124 -15.07 2.03 -29.95
CA THR A 124 -16.49 2.40 -29.99
C THR A 124 -17.35 1.43 -30.79
N ASN A 125 -16.82 0.25 -31.13
CA ASN A 125 -17.50 -0.73 -31.98
C ASN A 125 -18.07 -1.91 -31.19
N GLY A 126 -18.97 -1.60 -30.26
CA GLY A 126 -19.58 -2.60 -29.36
C GLY A 126 -18.87 -2.67 -28.01
N TYR A 127 -19.51 -3.38 -27.07
CA TYR A 127 -18.84 -3.71 -25.82
C TYR A 127 -17.74 -4.74 -26.09
N HIS A 128 -16.56 -4.53 -25.54
CA HIS A 128 -15.40 -5.38 -25.80
C HIS A 128 -15.34 -6.54 -24.81
N ASP A 129 -15.33 -7.78 -25.28
CA ASP A 129 -15.10 -8.99 -24.45
C ASP A 129 -13.67 -9.03 -23.88
N GLU A 130 -13.37 -10.02 -23.05
CA GLU A 130 -12.08 -10.11 -22.36
C GLU A 130 -10.89 -10.30 -23.31
N GLU A 131 -11.10 -11.00 -24.44
CA GLU A 131 -10.07 -11.18 -25.46
C GLU A 131 -9.82 -9.89 -26.24
N SER A 132 -10.88 -9.19 -26.63
CA SER A 132 -10.83 -7.91 -27.35
C SER A 132 -10.20 -6.81 -26.50
N VAL A 133 -10.49 -6.77 -25.20
CA VAL A 133 -9.77 -5.89 -24.24
C VAL A 133 -8.29 -6.19 -24.27
N GLY A 134 -7.89 -7.46 -24.16
CA GLY A 134 -6.50 -7.88 -24.23
C GLY A 134 -5.83 -7.47 -25.55
N ALA A 135 -6.52 -7.63 -26.68
CA ALA A 135 -6.03 -7.24 -28.00
C ALA A 135 -5.87 -5.72 -28.15
N LEU A 136 -6.82 -4.93 -27.63
CA LEU A 136 -6.74 -3.46 -27.63
C LEU A 136 -5.54 -2.97 -26.83
N LEU A 137 -5.27 -3.55 -25.65
CA LEU A 137 -4.08 -3.18 -24.87
C LEU A 137 -2.77 -3.47 -25.61
N THR A 138 -2.70 -4.60 -26.34
CA THR A 138 -1.56 -4.90 -27.22
C THR A 138 -1.43 -3.87 -28.35
N GLN A 139 -2.55 -3.43 -28.93
CA GLN A 139 -2.54 -2.39 -29.96
C GLN A 139 -2.10 -1.03 -29.40
N PHE A 140 -2.53 -0.65 -28.20
CA PHE A 140 -2.08 0.58 -27.54
C PHE A 140 -0.57 0.56 -27.28
N GLU A 141 -0.04 -0.52 -26.71
CA GLU A 141 1.41 -0.69 -26.52
C GLU A 141 2.17 -0.64 -27.87
N THR A 142 1.68 -1.33 -28.90
CA THR A 142 2.32 -1.33 -30.23
C THR A 142 2.32 0.06 -30.87
N ASN A 143 1.24 0.82 -30.70
CA ASN A 143 1.07 2.15 -31.28
C ASN A 143 1.76 3.24 -30.45
N TYR A 144 1.98 3.04 -29.15
CA TYR A 144 2.57 4.01 -28.23
C TYR A 144 3.64 3.35 -27.34
N PRO A 145 4.68 2.69 -27.90
CA PRO A 145 5.60 1.87 -27.12
C PRO A 145 6.49 2.65 -26.15
N ALA A 146 6.63 3.97 -26.37
CA ALA A 146 7.31 4.86 -25.43
C ALA A 146 6.44 5.25 -24.24
N LEU A 147 5.11 5.20 -24.38
CA LEU A 147 4.16 5.72 -23.39
C LEU A 147 3.34 4.62 -22.71
N ALA A 148 3.22 3.45 -23.32
CA ALA A 148 2.29 2.40 -22.91
C ALA A 148 2.99 1.04 -22.84
N LYS A 149 2.74 0.30 -21.76
CA LYS A 149 3.26 -1.06 -21.56
C LYS A 149 2.18 -1.96 -21.00
N LYS A 150 1.90 -3.07 -21.69
CA LYS A 150 0.94 -4.06 -21.23
C LYS A 150 1.60 -4.96 -20.21
N ILE A 151 0.98 -5.08 -19.04
CA ILE A 151 1.48 -5.89 -17.93
C ILE A 151 0.46 -6.93 -17.51
N GLN A 152 0.89 -8.17 -17.32
CA GLN A 152 0.08 -9.19 -16.67
C GLN A 152 0.24 -9.03 -15.16
N ILE A 153 -0.85 -8.75 -14.46
CA ILE A 153 -0.81 -8.58 -12.99
C ILE A 153 -1.08 -9.89 -12.25
N GLY A 154 -1.66 -10.87 -12.93
CA GLY A 154 -1.90 -12.21 -12.42
C GLY A 154 -2.70 -13.04 -13.42
N SER A 155 -3.31 -14.10 -12.92
CA SER A 155 -4.21 -14.97 -13.69
C SER A 155 -5.47 -15.25 -12.90
N THR A 156 -6.58 -15.43 -13.60
CA THR A 156 -7.88 -15.81 -13.04
C THR A 156 -7.90 -17.26 -12.57
N THR A 157 -9.03 -17.68 -12.01
CA THR A 157 -9.27 -19.08 -11.62
C THR A 157 -9.11 -20.07 -12.78
N TRP A 158 -9.49 -19.69 -14.00
CA TRP A 158 -9.30 -20.51 -15.22
C TRP A 158 -7.96 -20.27 -15.91
N GLY A 159 -7.07 -19.48 -15.30
CA GLY A 159 -5.75 -19.19 -15.85
C GLY A 159 -5.73 -18.10 -16.92
N ARG A 160 -6.84 -17.40 -17.18
CA ARG A 160 -6.85 -16.25 -18.09
C ARG A 160 -5.97 -15.13 -17.51
N PRO A 161 -5.14 -14.47 -18.32
CA PRO A 161 -4.32 -13.37 -17.84
C PRO A 161 -5.18 -12.17 -17.45
N ILE A 162 -4.86 -11.55 -16.32
CA ILE A 162 -5.43 -10.26 -15.91
C ILE A 162 -4.47 -9.17 -16.35
N TRP A 163 -4.94 -8.28 -17.22
CA TRP A 163 -4.11 -7.26 -17.86
C TRP A 163 -4.31 -5.88 -17.24
N ALA A 164 -3.20 -5.17 -17.04
CA ALA A 164 -3.20 -3.72 -16.88
C ALA A 164 -2.38 -3.07 -18.00
N LEU A 165 -2.65 -1.80 -18.30
CA LEU A 165 -1.78 -0.96 -19.11
C LEU A 165 -1.12 0.08 -18.20
N LYS A 166 0.22 0.06 -18.12
CA LYS A 166 1.00 1.16 -17.53
C LYS A 166 1.11 2.26 -18.59
N ILE A 167 0.80 3.49 -18.21
CA ILE A 167 0.95 4.69 -19.03
C ILE A 167 1.87 5.69 -18.29
N SER A 168 2.95 6.12 -18.92
CA SER A 168 3.94 7.09 -18.42
C SER A 168 4.90 7.47 -19.55
N ASP A 169 5.52 8.67 -19.51
CA ASP A 169 6.53 9.10 -20.47
C ASP A 169 7.83 8.26 -20.45
N HIS A 170 8.18 7.65 -19.31
CA HIS A 170 9.23 6.64 -19.17
C HIS A 170 8.70 5.28 -18.73
N VAL A 171 7.73 4.76 -19.48
CA VAL A 171 7.00 3.51 -19.18
C VAL A 171 7.87 2.26 -18.88
N ALA A 172 9.12 2.25 -19.35
CA ALA A 172 10.05 1.14 -19.17
C ALA A 172 10.71 1.07 -17.78
N VAL A 173 10.78 2.19 -17.06
CA VAL A 173 11.40 2.30 -15.74
C VAL A 173 10.37 2.74 -14.70
N GLU A 174 10.73 2.64 -13.43
CA GLU A 174 9.88 3.08 -12.33
C GLU A 174 10.46 4.39 -11.78
N GLU A 175 9.64 5.43 -11.71
CA GLU A 175 10.08 6.80 -11.41
C GLU A 175 9.47 7.35 -10.11
N PRO A 176 10.06 8.39 -9.49
CA PRO A 176 9.50 9.09 -8.34
C PRO A 176 8.33 10.01 -8.67
N GLU A 177 7.36 9.43 -9.37
CA GLU A 177 6.12 10.08 -9.74
C GLU A 177 4.95 9.58 -8.89
N PRO A 178 3.89 10.40 -8.73
CA PRO A 178 2.59 9.94 -8.27
C PRO A 178 2.10 8.76 -9.11
N ARG A 179 1.43 7.83 -8.43
CA ARG A 179 0.91 6.61 -9.06
C ARG A 179 -0.57 6.50 -8.82
N VAL A 180 -1.28 6.09 -9.86
CA VAL A 180 -2.73 5.93 -9.84
C VAL A 180 -3.08 4.55 -10.37
N VAL A 181 -4.01 3.87 -9.71
CA VAL A 181 -4.59 2.62 -10.20
C VAL A 181 -6.07 2.82 -10.46
N ILE A 182 -6.50 2.50 -11.67
CA ILE A 182 -7.91 2.55 -12.10
C ILE A 182 -8.29 1.14 -12.51
N ASP A 183 -9.37 0.60 -11.96
CA ASP A 183 -9.87 -0.72 -12.31
C ASP A 183 -11.34 -0.69 -12.74
N ALA A 184 -11.70 -1.66 -13.57
CA ALA A 184 -13.06 -1.84 -14.05
C ALA A 184 -13.35 -3.34 -14.25
N GLY A 185 -14.64 -3.66 -14.35
CA GLY A 185 -15.08 -5.01 -14.69
C GLY A 185 -14.73 -6.04 -13.62
N ILE A 186 -14.73 -5.64 -12.34
CA ILE A 186 -14.68 -6.58 -11.21
C ILE A 186 -15.97 -7.41 -11.14
N HIS A 187 -17.11 -6.78 -11.42
CA HIS A 187 -18.35 -7.48 -11.73
C HIS A 187 -18.50 -7.61 -13.24
N ALA A 188 -18.77 -8.82 -13.71
CA ALA A 188 -18.73 -9.14 -15.13
C ALA A 188 -19.83 -8.45 -15.96
N ARG A 189 -21.06 -8.38 -15.44
CA ARG A 189 -22.22 -7.76 -16.09
C ARG A 189 -22.21 -6.24 -16.19
N GLU A 190 -21.18 -5.58 -15.67
CA GLU A 190 -21.06 -4.12 -15.65
C GLU A 190 -20.32 -3.63 -16.92
N TYR A 191 -20.91 -3.91 -18.09
CA TYR A 191 -20.30 -3.76 -19.42
C TYR A 191 -19.75 -2.35 -19.71
N VAL A 192 -20.33 -1.28 -19.15
CA VAL A 192 -19.89 0.10 -19.39
C VAL A 192 -18.58 0.45 -18.67
N GLY A 193 -18.27 -0.22 -17.55
CA GLY A 193 -17.06 0.05 -16.78
C GLY A 193 -15.78 -0.14 -17.60
N PRO A 194 -15.57 -1.32 -18.22
CA PRO A 194 -14.45 -1.55 -19.15
C PRO A 194 -14.34 -0.52 -20.27
N GLU A 195 -15.46 -0.02 -20.80
CA GLU A 195 -15.47 1.00 -21.86
C GLU A 195 -14.96 2.36 -21.37
N VAL A 196 -15.28 2.76 -20.13
CA VAL A 196 -14.73 3.97 -19.52
C VAL A 196 -13.22 3.81 -19.29
N ALA A 197 -12.77 2.65 -18.82
CA ALA A 197 -11.34 2.36 -18.68
C ALA A 197 -10.59 2.45 -20.03
N LEU A 198 -11.18 1.93 -21.11
CA LEU A 198 -10.63 2.06 -22.47
C LEU A 198 -10.67 3.51 -22.98
N ASP A 199 -11.71 4.30 -22.67
CA ASP A 199 -11.74 5.75 -23.00
C ASP A 199 -10.62 6.49 -22.28
N ILE A 200 -10.36 6.22 -20.99
CA ILE A 200 -9.25 6.82 -20.24
C ILE A 200 -7.91 6.56 -20.95
N ILE A 201 -7.63 5.30 -21.27
CA ILE A 201 -6.41 4.90 -22.01
C ILE A 201 -6.32 5.65 -23.34
N TRP A 202 -7.41 5.66 -24.11
CA TRP A 202 -7.47 6.33 -25.39
C TRP A 202 -7.22 7.83 -25.30
N GLN A 203 -7.87 8.51 -24.36
CA GLN A 203 -7.74 9.96 -24.17
C GLN A 203 -6.31 10.33 -23.75
N LEU A 204 -5.69 9.56 -22.87
CA LEU A 204 -4.30 9.79 -22.44
C LEU A 204 -3.32 9.63 -23.61
N LEU A 205 -3.38 8.49 -24.32
CA LEU A 205 -2.40 8.18 -25.37
C LEU A 205 -2.61 8.98 -26.66
N THR A 206 -3.85 9.13 -27.13
CA THR A 206 -4.14 9.95 -28.33
C THR A 206 -4.07 11.44 -28.03
N GLY A 207 -4.33 11.82 -26.78
CA GLY A 207 -4.25 13.19 -26.29
C GLY A 207 -2.83 13.66 -26.00
N TYR A 208 -1.86 12.76 -25.78
CA TYR A 208 -0.51 13.12 -25.34
C TYR A 208 0.13 14.28 -26.13
N THR A 209 0.03 14.29 -27.46
CA THR A 209 0.61 15.36 -28.30
C THR A 209 -0.34 16.52 -28.57
N THR A 210 -1.64 16.37 -28.30
CA THR A 210 -2.69 17.32 -28.72
C THR A 210 -3.39 18.01 -27.54
N ASN A 211 -3.37 17.43 -26.34
CA ASN A 211 -4.03 17.92 -25.13
C ASN A 211 -2.98 18.11 -24.02
N ALA A 212 -2.84 19.35 -23.55
CA ALA A 212 -1.83 19.72 -22.56
C ALA A 212 -2.06 19.05 -21.19
N ALA A 213 -3.31 18.78 -20.80
CA ALA A 213 -3.60 18.09 -19.55
C ALA A 213 -3.21 16.60 -19.64
N SER A 214 -3.53 15.94 -20.75
CA SER A 214 -3.10 14.56 -21.01
C SER A 214 -1.58 14.43 -21.03
N ALA A 215 -0.87 15.37 -21.68
CA ALA A 215 0.60 15.42 -21.67
C ALA A 215 1.11 15.54 -20.22
N ALA A 216 0.64 16.55 -19.48
CA ALA A 216 1.06 16.79 -18.11
C ALA A 216 0.80 15.61 -17.16
N TRP A 217 -0.28 14.85 -17.37
CA TRP A 217 -0.56 13.66 -16.57
C TRP A 217 0.34 12.48 -16.91
N VAL A 218 0.69 12.30 -18.19
CA VAL A 218 1.56 11.21 -18.63
C VAL A 218 3.04 11.50 -18.33
N ASP A 219 3.44 12.77 -18.40
CA ASP A 219 4.81 13.25 -18.09
C ASP A 219 5.07 13.40 -16.58
N GLY A 220 4.06 13.22 -15.74
CA GLY A 220 4.15 13.54 -14.31
C GLY A 220 3.50 12.51 -13.40
N MET A 221 3.07 11.36 -13.94
CA MET A 221 2.48 10.25 -13.19
C MET A 221 2.68 8.91 -13.91
N GLU A 222 2.72 7.84 -13.12
CA GLU A 222 2.52 6.49 -13.63
C GLU A 222 1.06 6.05 -13.41
N ILE A 223 0.33 5.87 -14.50
CA ILE A 223 -1.09 5.53 -14.50
C ILE A 223 -1.26 4.07 -14.89
N TYR A 224 -1.84 3.27 -14.01
CA TYR A 224 -2.14 1.85 -14.26
C TYR A 224 -3.64 1.69 -14.43
N VAL A 225 -4.07 1.19 -15.60
CA VAL A 225 -5.49 0.95 -15.89
C VAL A 225 -5.71 -0.55 -16.10
N ILE A 226 -6.65 -1.14 -15.35
CA ILE A 226 -7.11 -2.54 -15.44
C ILE A 226 -8.53 -2.53 -16.02
N PRO A 227 -8.71 -2.68 -17.35
CA PRO A 227 -10.06 -2.56 -17.92
C PRO A 227 -10.98 -3.74 -17.62
N CYS A 228 -10.43 -4.90 -17.26
CA CYS A 228 -11.20 -6.09 -16.91
C CYS A 228 -10.49 -6.90 -15.82
N LEU A 229 -10.88 -6.67 -14.56
CA LEU A 229 -10.34 -7.41 -13.41
C LEU A 229 -10.89 -8.84 -13.30
N ASN A 230 -12.09 -9.09 -13.85
CA ASN A 230 -12.74 -10.40 -13.87
C ASN A 230 -12.91 -10.98 -15.29
N PRO A 231 -11.82 -11.34 -16.01
CA PRO A 231 -11.91 -11.95 -17.34
C PRO A 231 -12.77 -13.21 -17.42
N ASP A 232 -12.71 -14.09 -16.42
CA ASP A 232 -13.52 -15.32 -16.40
C ASP A 232 -15.02 -15.00 -16.30
N GLY A 233 -15.39 -14.14 -15.36
CA GLY A 233 -16.78 -13.71 -15.23
C GLY A 233 -17.26 -13.03 -16.51
N ARG A 234 -16.42 -12.21 -17.16
CA ARG A 234 -16.78 -11.55 -18.40
C ARG A 234 -17.07 -12.54 -19.52
N TYR A 235 -16.23 -13.56 -19.67
CA TYR A 235 -16.49 -14.67 -20.59
C TYR A 235 -17.84 -15.36 -20.31
N PHE A 236 -18.20 -15.60 -19.04
CA PHE A 236 -19.48 -16.21 -18.69
C PHE A 236 -20.68 -15.29 -18.93
N CYS A 237 -20.51 -13.99 -18.77
CA CYS A 237 -21.49 -13.00 -19.22
C CYS A 237 -21.80 -13.15 -20.72
N ASP A 238 -20.76 -13.30 -21.54
CA ASP A 238 -20.92 -13.31 -23.00
C ASP A 238 -21.33 -14.70 -23.55
N THR A 239 -21.13 -15.79 -22.79
CA THR A 239 -21.33 -17.16 -23.29
C THR A 239 -22.34 -18.02 -22.52
N VAL A 240 -22.66 -17.68 -21.27
CA VAL A 240 -23.47 -18.52 -20.38
C VAL A 240 -24.72 -17.79 -19.90
N ASP A 241 -24.54 -16.72 -19.14
CA ASP A 241 -25.62 -15.94 -18.54
C ASP A 241 -25.22 -14.47 -18.54
N PRO A 242 -25.93 -13.60 -19.28
CA PRO A 242 -25.49 -12.22 -19.44
C PRO A 242 -25.73 -11.36 -18.18
N ASP A 243 -26.36 -11.92 -17.14
CA ASP A 243 -26.49 -11.30 -15.81
C ASP A 243 -25.44 -11.84 -14.81
N TRP A 244 -24.46 -12.63 -15.28
CA TRP A 244 -23.35 -13.13 -14.48
C TRP A 244 -22.55 -12.00 -13.82
N ARG A 245 -22.41 -12.03 -12.51
CA ARG A 245 -21.70 -11.00 -11.73
C ARG A 245 -20.32 -11.45 -11.27
N LYS A 246 -20.26 -12.68 -10.76
CA LYS A 246 -19.17 -13.26 -9.97
C LYS A 246 -17.97 -13.69 -10.84
N ASN A 247 -16.90 -14.20 -10.23
CA ASN A 247 -15.79 -14.80 -10.99
C ASN A 247 -16.09 -16.21 -11.51
N GLY A 248 -15.08 -16.89 -12.05
CA GLY A 248 -15.17 -18.22 -12.64
C GLY A 248 -14.95 -19.41 -11.71
N ARG A 249 -15.14 -19.26 -10.39
CA ARG A 249 -14.90 -20.34 -9.44
C ARG A 249 -15.98 -21.43 -9.52
N ASP A 250 -15.59 -22.68 -9.78
CA ASP A 250 -16.48 -23.84 -9.66
C ASP A 250 -16.61 -24.23 -8.18
N ASN A 251 -17.68 -23.78 -7.52
CA ASN A 251 -17.85 -23.97 -6.08
C ASN A 251 -18.29 -25.41 -5.76
N ASN A 252 -19.15 -25.98 -6.61
CA ASN A 252 -19.74 -27.31 -6.40
C ASN A 252 -18.91 -28.44 -7.05
N ARG A 253 -17.88 -28.10 -7.83
CA ARG A 253 -16.99 -29.02 -8.56
C ARG A 253 -17.75 -29.89 -9.56
N SER A 254 -18.82 -29.37 -10.13
CA SER A 254 -19.62 -30.07 -11.13
C SER A 254 -18.96 -30.06 -12.51
N GLY A 255 -17.99 -29.17 -12.74
CA GLY A 255 -17.39 -28.91 -14.06
C GLY A 255 -18.32 -28.13 -15.00
N THR A 256 -19.51 -27.72 -14.55
CA THR A 256 -20.47 -26.93 -15.33
C THR A 256 -20.79 -25.64 -14.58
N MET A 257 -20.54 -24.49 -15.21
CA MET A 257 -20.75 -23.20 -14.57
C MET A 257 -22.21 -22.79 -14.57
N THR A 258 -22.75 -22.52 -13.37
CA THR A 258 -24.13 -22.07 -13.17
C THR A 258 -24.20 -20.89 -12.22
N PHE A 259 -25.01 -19.88 -12.56
CA PHE A 259 -25.11 -18.65 -11.77
C PHE A 259 -25.52 -18.90 -10.31
N SER A 260 -26.39 -19.89 -10.08
CA SER A 260 -26.95 -20.23 -8.77
C SER A 260 -26.06 -21.11 -7.89
N SER A 261 -24.91 -21.56 -8.39
CA SER A 261 -24.00 -22.41 -7.60
C SER A 261 -22.56 -21.92 -7.61
N ASP A 262 -22.14 -21.22 -8.66
CA ASP A 262 -20.72 -20.99 -8.94
C ASP A 262 -20.36 -19.51 -8.92
N GLY A 263 -19.07 -19.24 -8.83
CA GLY A 263 -18.47 -17.91 -8.71
C GLY A 263 -18.48 -17.36 -7.28
N VAL A 264 -17.55 -16.44 -7.05
CA VAL A 264 -17.42 -15.59 -5.86
C VAL A 264 -17.58 -14.13 -6.28
N ASP A 265 -18.30 -13.34 -5.48
CA ASP A 265 -18.32 -11.88 -5.64
C ASP A 265 -16.96 -11.33 -5.23
N LEU A 266 -16.19 -10.90 -6.22
CA LEU A 266 -14.85 -10.35 -6.03
C LEU A 266 -14.89 -9.09 -5.15
N ASN A 267 -15.95 -8.29 -5.23
CA ASN A 267 -16.12 -7.10 -4.40
C ASN A 267 -16.75 -7.42 -3.03
N ARG A 268 -16.67 -8.67 -2.58
CA ARG A 268 -16.91 -9.15 -1.21
C ARG A 268 -15.75 -9.99 -0.67
N ASN A 269 -14.71 -10.20 -1.47
CA ASN A 269 -13.64 -11.14 -1.19
C ASN A 269 -12.36 -10.47 -0.65
N SER A 270 -12.32 -9.16 -0.44
CA SER A 270 -11.18 -8.50 0.21
C SER A 270 -10.90 -9.07 1.60
N SER A 271 -9.64 -9.01 2.03
CA SER A 271 -9.28 -9.46 3.38
C SER A 271 -9.69 -8.48 4.49
N PHE A 272 -9.85 -7.20 4.14
CA PHE A 272 -10.38 -6.18 5.04
C PHE A 272 -11.86 -6.46 5.32
N ASP A 273 -12.20 -6.54 6.60
CA ASP A 273 -13.60 -6.65 7.06
C ASP A 273 -14.39 -7.83 6.48
N TRP A 274 -13.71 -8.87 6.01
CA TRP A 274 -14.35 -10.00 5.35
C TRP A 274 -15.35 -10.73 6.25
N GLY A 275 -16.63 -10.77 5.85
CA GLY A 275 -17.66 -11.53 6.55
C GLY A 275 -17.91 -11.07 8.00
N TYR A 276 -17.74 -9.77 8.25
CA TYR A 276 -17.83 -9.16 9.59
C TYR A 276 -19.10 -9.52 10.36
N ASP A 277 -20.27 -9.32 9.74
CA ASP A 277 -21.58 -9.46 10.40
C ASP A 277 -22.66 -10.15 9.51
N ASN A 278 -22.24 -10.80 8.41
CA ASN A 278 -23.14 -11.33 7.37
C ASN A 278 -24.09 -10.29 6.74
N SER A 279 -23.89 -8.99 6.99
CA SER A 279 -24.62 -7.91 6.33
C SER A 279 -23.88 -7.49 5.07
N GLY A 280 -24.60 -7.28 3.97
CA GLY A 280 -23.99 -6.83 2.72
C GLY A 280 -23.11 -7.85 1.99
N SER A 281 -22.92 -9.06 2.52
CA SER A 281 -22.26 -10.18 1.84
C SER A 281 -22.80 -11.52 2.37
N SER A 282 -22.69 -12.60 1.60
CA SER A 282 -23.25 -13.91 1.96
C SER A 282 -22.21 -15.04 2.10
N SER A 283 -22.44 -15.99 3.02
CA SER A 283 -21.70 -17.26 3.10
C SER A 283 -22.27 -18.37 2.21
N TYR A 284 -23.44 -18.16 1.63
CA TYR A 284 -24.12 -19.18 0.83
C TYR A 284 -23.65 -19.10 -0.62
N ILE A 285 -23.13 -20.23 -1.15
CA ILE A 285 -22.45 -20.28 -2.46
C ILE A 285 -23.32 -19.83 -3.65
N GLY A 286 -24.65 -19.95 -3.51
CA GLY A 286 -25.60 -19.61 -4.55
C GLY A 286 -26.01 -18.14 -4.58
N ASP A 287 -25.64 -17.37 -3.56
CA ASP A 287 -25.99 -15.97 -3.50
C ASP A 287 -25.08 -15.14 -4.43
N VAL A 288 -25.65 -14.05 -4.93
CA VAL A 288 -24.99 -13.14 -5.89
C VAL A 288 -23.82 -12.38 -5.25
N ASP A 289 -23.88 -12.18 -3.94
CA ASP A 289 -22.91 -11.53 -3.07
C ASP A 289 -22.12 -12.54 -2.22
N TYR A 290 -22.01 -13.80 -2.69
CA TYR A 290 -21.22 -14.83 -2.03
C TYR A 290 -19.76 -14.40 -1.92
N ARG A 291 -19.28 -14.20 -0.68
CA ARG A 291 -17.96 -13.64 -0.37
C ARG A 291 -16.78 -14.59 -0.54
N GLY A 292 -17.03 -15.83 -0.93
CA GLY A 292 -16.02 -16.87 -1.05
C GLY A 292 -15.80 -17.68 0.23
N PRO A 293 -14.91 -18.68 0.20
CA PRO A 293 -14.65 -19.57 1.34
C PRO A 293 -13.70 -18.99 2.39
N SER A 294 -12.93 -17.95 2.07
CA SER A 294 -11.99 -17.29 2.98
C SER A 294 -11.66 -15.88 2.46
N PRO A 295 -11.16 -14.97 3.32
CA PRO A 295 -10.67 -13.66 2.86
C PRO A 295 -9.59 -13.83 1.79
N ALA A 296 -9.66 -13.00 0.75
CA ALA A 296 -8.78 -13.00 -0.42
C ALA A 296 -8.57 -14.41 -0.99
N SER A 297 -9.63 -15.24 -1.05
CA SER A 297 -9.56 -16.60 -1.59
C SER A 297 -9.32 -16.61 -3.10
N GLU A 298 -9.81 -15.60 -3.80
CA GLU A 298 -9.83 -15.53 -5.25
C GLU A 298 -8.51 -15.01 -5.83
N PRO A 299 -7.96 -15.66 -6.88
CA PRO A 299 -6.69 -15.26 -7.48
C PRO A 299 -6.75 -13.87 -8.12
N GLU A 300 -7.93 -13.42 -8.56
CA GLU A 300 -8.14 -12.07 -9.10
C GLU A 300 -7.87 -10.99 -8.03
N ILE A 301 -8.38 -11.21 -6.80
CA ILE A 301 -8.13 -10.30 -5.66
C ILE A 301 -6.67 -10.35 -5.23
N GLN A 302 -6.07 -11.54 -5.18
CA GLN A 302 -4.64 -11.69 -4.85
C GLN A 302 -3.75 -10.94 -5.85
N ALA A 303 -4.07 -10.99 -7.14
CA ALA A 303 -3.33 -10.27 -8.19
C ALA A 303 -3.46 -8.76 -8.04
N TYR A 304 -4.67 -8.26 -7.74
CA TYR A 304 -4.91 -6.84 -7.49
C TYR A 304 -4.16 -6.32 -6.25
N ASP A 305 -4.24 -7.04 -5.13
CA ASP A 305 -3.54 -6.67 -3.89
C ASP A 305 -2.01 -6.68 -4.07
N ALA A 306 -1.48 -7.66 -4.82
CA ALA A 306 -0.06 -7.71 -5.16
C ALA A 306 0.37 -6.49 -6.01
N LEU A 307 -0.49 -6.03 -6.93
CA LEU A 307 -0.24 -4.81 -7.70
C LEU A 307 -0.20 -3.58 -6.79
N LEU A 308 -1.19 -3.40 -5.91
CA LEU A 308 -1.24 -2.24 -5.01
C LEU A 308 -0.04 -2.20 -4.06
N GLN A 309 0.40 -3.35 -3.54
CA GLN A 309 1.58 -3.44 -2.69
C GLN A 309 2.88 -3.12 -3.42
N ARG A 310 2.97 -3.48 -4.71
CA ARG A 310 4.14 -3.18 -5.56
C ARG A 310 4.17 -1.71 -5.97
N VAL A 311 3.04 -1.18 -6.41
CA VAL A 311 2.92 0.15 -7.02
C VAL A 311 2.82 1.24 -5.94
N ARG A 312 2.09 0.99 -4.85
CA ARG A 312 1.76 1.96 -3.78
C ARG A 312 1.13 3.25 -4.34
N PRO A 313 -0.03 3.15 -5.03
CA PRO A 313 -0.68 4.34 -5.58
C PRO A 313 -1.20 5.26 -4.48
N SER A 314 -1.26 6.55 -4.78
CA SER A 314 -1.81 7.56 -3.87
C SER A 314 -3.33 7.61 -3.94
N LEU A 315 -3.90 7.34 -5.12
CA LEU A 315 -5.34 7.29 -5.37
C LEU A 315 -5.70 6.04 -6.16
N THR A 316 -6.88 5.48 -5.87
CA THR A 316 -7.51 4.42 -6.69
C THR A 316 -8.92 4.80 -7.11
N LEU A 317 -9.31 4.42 -8.33
CA LEU A 317 -10.68 4.54 -8.83
C LEU A 317 -11.18 3.17 -9.29
N SER A 318 -12.21 2.63 -8.61
CA SER A 318 -12.88 1.39 -9.02
C SER A 318 -14.18 1.70 -9.76
N ILE A 319 -14.30 1.23 -10.99
CA ILE A 319 -15.37 1.58 -11.91
C ILE A 319 -16.42 0.47 -11.95
N HIS A 320 -17.61 0.83 -11.49
CA HIS A 320 -18.81 0.00 -11.46
C HIS A 320 -19.96 0.64 -12.26
N SER A 321 -21.05 -0.12 -12.36
CA SER A 321 -22.36 0.40 -12.74
C SER A 321 -23.40 -0.40 -11.97
N TYR A 322 -24.64 0.05 -11.78
CA TYR A 322 -25.17 1.39 -12.05
C TYR A 322 -25.42 2.09 -10.71
N TRP A 323 -25.92 3.33 -10.74
CA TRP A 323 -26.69 4.08 -9.72
C TRP A 323 -26.48 5.60 -9.83
N GLY A 324 -25.51 6.07 -10.61
CA GLY A 324 -25.32 7.49 -10.92
C GLY A 324 -24.64 8.26 -9.80
N LEU A 325 -23.67 7.65 -9.12
CA LEU A 325 -22.98 8.22 -7.97
C LEU A 325 -21.48 7.93 -7.96
N PHE A 326 -20.73 8.75 -7.23
CA PHE A 326 -19.40 8.42 -6.73
C PHE A 326 -19.50 8.05 -5.25
N TYR A 327 -18.58 7.23 -4.78
CA TYR A 327 -18.54 6.85 -3.38
C TYR A 327 -17.15 6.67 -2.83
N GLY A 328 -17.05 6.73 -1.50
CA GLY A 328 -15.83 6.44 -0.74
C GLY A 328 -16.11 5.54 0.46
N PRO A 329 -15.05 5.06 1.13
CA PRO A 329 -15.15 4.25 2.34
C PRO A 329 -15.93 4.95 3.46
N TYR A 330 -16.31 4.26 4.54
CA TYR A 330 -16.38 2.81 4.67
C TYR A 330 -17.81 2.34 4.41
N GLY A 331 -17.97 1.39 3.51
CA GLY A 331 -19.25 0.77 3.20
C GLY A 331 -19.86 -0.03 4.37
N ASN A 332 -19.05 -0.47 5.33
CA ASN A 332 -19.56 -1.10 6.57
C ASN A 332 -20.00 -0.07 7.61
N PHE A 333 -21.29 -0.05 7.96
CA PHE A 333 -21.85 0.87 8.95
C PHE A 333 -21.37 0.62 10.40
N GLY A 334 -20.79 -0.55 10.67
CA GLY A 334 -20.12 -0.86 11.92
C GLY A 334 -18.73 -0.24 12.04
N ILE A 335 -18.23 0.42 10.99
CA ILE A 335 -16.93 1.08 10.98
C ILE A 335 -17.10 2.59 11.14
N GLU A 336 -16.43 3.15 12.15
CA GLU A 336 -16.43 4.58 12.40
C GLU A 336 -15.54 5.31 11.38
N MET A 337 -16.17 6.19 10.60
CA MET A 337 -15.49 7.07 9.65
C MET A 337 -14.53 8.04 10.35
N PRO A 338 -13.35 8.31 9.77
CA PRO A 338 -12.51 9.38 10.28
C PRO A 338 -13.22 10.74 10.24
N SER A 339 -12.90 11.61 11.20
CA SER A 339 -13.45 12.95 11.29
C SER A 339 -12.33 14.01 11.27
N PRO A 340 -12.35 14.95 10.30
CA PRO A 340 -13.29 15.07 9.19
C PRO A 340 -13.17 13.93 8.16
N ASP A 341 -14.25 13.68 7.40
CA ASP A 341 -14.26 12.67 6.33
C ASP A 341 -13.18 13.00 5.27
N PRO A 342 -12.19 12.11 5.07
CA PRO A 342 -11.09 12.37 4.15
C PRO A 342 -11.50 12.34 2.67
N PHE A 343 -12.67 11.79 2.33
CA PHE A 343 -13.10 11.56 0.94
C PHE A 343 -14.05 12.62 0.40
N ARG A 344 -14.87 13.24 1.27
CA ARG A 344 -15.96 14.16 0.88
C ARG A 344 -15.55 15.24 -0.11
N ALA A 345 -14.52 16.02 0.21
CA ALA A 345 -14.17 17.21 -0.55
C ALA A 345 -13.75 16.89 -2.00
N LEU A 346 -12.92 15.86 -2.20
CA LEU A 346 -12.51 15.43 -3.54
C LEU A 346 -13.64 14.69 -4.25
N GLY A 347 -14.40 13.88 -3.51
CA GLY A 347 -15.58 13.18 -4.02
C GLY A 347 -16.61 14.14 -4.63
N ASP A 348 -17.01 15.17 -3.89
CA ASP A 348 -17.94 16.21 -4.36
C ASP A 348 -17.37 16.94 -5.59
N TYR A 349 -16.09 17.31 -5.53
CA TYR A 349 -15.39 17.95 -6.65
C TYR A 349 -15.36 17.07 -7.91
N ILE A 350 -15.29 15.75 -7.79
CA ILE A 350 -15.33 14.85 -8.95
C ILE A 350 -16.77 14.67 -9.45
N ALA A 351 -17.72 14.44 -8.54
CA ALA A 351 -19.10 14.11 -8.87
C ALA A 351 -19.84 15.26 -9.54
N GLU A 352 -19.60 16.52 -9.13
CA GLU A 352 -20.37 17.68 -9.62
C GLU A 352 -20.28 17.96 -11.13
N VAL A 353 -19.28 17.38 -11.82
CA VAL A 353 -19.11 17.51 -13.28
C VAL A 353 -19.52 16.27 -14.06
N CYS A 354 -19.99 15.23 -13.38
CA CYS A 354 -20.47 14.01 -14.00
C CYS A 354 -21.97 14.11 -14.28
N THR A 355 -22.38 13.55 -15.42
CA THR A 355 -23.79 13.51 -15.83
C THR A 355 -24.21 12.11 -16.23
N ASN A 356 -25.41 11.71 -15.80
CA ASN A 356 -26.04 10.47 -16.23
C ASN A 356 -26.54 10.59 -17.69
N GLU A 357 -27.03 9.48 -18.22
CA GLU A 357 -27.62 9.35 -19.55
C GLU A 357 -28.85 10.24 -19.80
N ASP A 358 -29.50 10.70 -18.73
CA ASP A 358 -30.61 11.65 -18.73
C ASP A 358 -30.16 13.10 -18.41
N GLN A 359 -28.85 13.32 -18.30
CA GLN A 359 -28.18 14.57 -17.92
C GLN A 359 -28.34 14.98 -16.45
N SER A 360 -28.93 14.14 -15.59
CA SER A 360 -28.92 14.38 -14.15
C SER A 360 -27.50 14.35 -13.59
N ALA A 361 -27.22 15.16 -12.57
CA ALA A 361 -25.90 15.24 -11.95
C ALA A 361 -25.63 14.04 -11.05
N TYR A 362 -24.37 13.63 -10.98
CA TYR A 362 -23.93 12.66 -9.97
C TYR A 362 -23.86 13.33 -8.60
N THR A 363 -23.93 12.51 -7.56
CA THR A 363 -23.61 12.91 -6.18
C THR A 363 -22.46 12.07 -5.66
N PHE A 364 -21.77 12.55 -4.63
CA PHE A 364 -20.81 11.76 -3.87
C PHE A 364 -21.44 11.32 -2.55
N VAL A 365 -21.26 10.05 -2.20
CA VAL A 365 -21.70 9.49 -0.91
C VAL A 365 -20.51 8.91 -0.14
N SER A 366 -20.43 9.24 1.15
CA SER A 366 -19.41 8.67 2.05
C SER A 366 -20.01 7.57 2.91
N GLY A 367 -19.37 6.39 2.95
CA GLY A 367 -19.67 5.29 3.87
C GLY A 367 -21.14 5.13 4.30
N PRO A 368 -21.55 5.54 5.52
CA PRO A 368 -22.89 5.36 6.07
C PRO A 368 -24.02 6.10 5.32
N GLU A 369 -23.69 6.95 4.35
CA GLU A 369 -24.66 7.57 3.44
C GLU A 369 -25.14 6.59 2.35
N PHE A 370 -24.50 5.41 2.21
CA PHE A 370 -25.00 4.34 1.37
C PHE A 370 -26.36 3.82 1.85
N GLU A 371 -27.17 3.30 0.93
CA GLU A 371 -28.47 2.72 1.27
C GLU A 371 -28.36 1.39 2.04
N TYR A 372 -27.19 0.73 1.98
CA TYR A 372 -26.96 -0.57 2.62
C TYR A 372 -25.50 -0.76 3.01
N SER A 373 -25.28 -1.53 4.09
CA SER A 373 -23.95 -1.90 4.54
C SER A 373 -23.31 -2.91 3.58
N VAL A 374 -22.00 -2.82 3.37
CA VAL A 374 -21.19 -3.83 2.66
C VAL A 374 -19.97 -4.22 3.48
N ASN A 375 -19.44 -5.42 3.26
CA ASN A 375 -18.17 -5.83 3.85
C ASN A 375 -17.35 -6.67 2.87
N GLY A 376 -16.02 -6.62 2.99
CA GLY A 376 -15.09 -7.27 2.07
C GLY A 376 -15.01 -6.62 0.69
N ASP A 377 -15.44 -5.37 0.50
CA ASP A 377 -15.32 -4.65 -0.78
C ASP A 377 -13.92 -4.07 -1.01
N ARG A 378 -13.68 -3.57 -2.22
CA ARG A 378 -12.38 -3.06 -2.64
C ARG A 378 -12.09 -1.65 -2.19
N VAL A 379 -13.09 -0.77 -2.16
CA VAL A 379 -12.89 0.64 -1.84
C VAL A 379 -12.49 0.75 -0.37
N ASP A 380 -13.18 0.02 0.51
CA ASP A 380 -12.83 -0.10 1.93
C ASP A 380 -11.45 -0.73 2.12
N ALA A 381 -11.14 -1.83 1.42
CA ALA A 381 -9.85 -2.50 1.54
C ALA A 381 -8.67 -1.64 1.07
N ASN A 382 -8.85 -0.87 -0.02
CA ASN A 382 -7.82 0.02 -0.53
C ASN A 382 -7.42 1.08 0.50
N TYR A 383 -8.38 1.62 1.25
CA TYR A 383 -8.10 2.56 2.32
C TYR A 383 -7.68 1.87 3.62
N GLY A 384 -8.46 0.90 4.10
CA GLY A 384 -8.28 0.25 5.40
C GLY A 384 -7.07 -0.69 5.51
N LEU A 385 -6.52 -1.18 4.38
CA LEU A 385 -5.27 -1.98 4.40
C LEU A 385 -4.04 -1.21 3.92
N TYR A 386 -4.23 -0.23 3.03
CA TYR A 386 -3.12 0.41 2.32
C TYR A 386 -3.07 1.94 2.48
N GLY A 387 -4.05 2.53 3.16
CA GLY A 387 -4.19 3.97 3.36
C GLY A 387 -4.55 4.74 2.09
N ILE A 388 -4.83 4.07 0.97
CA ILE A 388 -5.01 4.73 -0.33
C ILE A 388 -6.31 5.52 -0.33
N LEU A 389 -6.31 6.76 -0.83
CA LEU A 389 -7.57 7.47 -1.06
C LEU A 389 -8.32 6.79 -2.21
N ALA A 390 -9.31 5.99 -1.84
CA ALA A 390 -10.05 5.14 -2.74
C ALA A 390 -11.43 5.71 -3.04
N TYR A 391 -11.79 5.69 -4.32
CA TYR A 391 -13.10 6.11 -4.80
C TYR A 391 -13.70 5.00 -5.67
N GLY A 392 -15.00 4.82 -5.55
CA GLY A 392 -15.79 4.06 -6.49
C GLY A 392 -16.69 4.96 -7.32
N ILE A 393 -17.07 4.52 -8.51
CA ILE A 393 -18.12 5.14 -9.33
C ILE A 393 -19.14 4.10 -9.75
N GLU A 394 -20.41 4.44 -9.64
CA GLU A 394 -21.53 3.67 -10.16
C GLU A 394 -22.11 4.38 -11.40
N ILE A 395 -21.80 3.91 -12.60
CA ILE A 395 -22.12 4.60 -13.85
C ILE A 395 -23.58 4.45 -14.26
N GLY A 396 -24.25 5.58 -14.46
CA GLY A 396 -25.60 5.71 -15.03
C GLY A 396 -26.69 5.31 -14.04
N THR A 397 -27.94 5.64 -14.34
CA THR A 397 -29.08 5.28 -13.46
C THR A 397 -29.87 4.08 -13.97
N ILE A 398 -29.70 3.76 -15.26
CA ILE A 398 -30.35 2.65 -15.93
C ILE A 398 -29.67 1.31 -15.61
N SER A 399 -30.47 0.25 -15.47
CA SER A 399 -30.01 -1.11 -15.15
C SER A 399 -28.97 -1.66 -16.13
N HIS A 400 -28.09 -2.55 -15.64
CA HIS A 400 -27.06 -3.22 -16.45
C HIS A 400 -27.59 -3.87 -17.73
N SER A 401 -28.75 -4.52 -17.64
CA SER A 401 -29.42 -5.17 -18.78
C SER A 401 -29.76 -4.18 -19.89
N ASN A 402 -30.24 -2.99 -19.53
CA ASN A 402 -30.57 -1.92 -20.48
C ASN A 402 -29.31 -1.24 -21.00
N GLN A 403 -28.29 -1.03 -20.16
CA GLN A 403 -26.96 -0.55 -20.59
C GLN A 403 -26.33 -1.49 -21.63
N ARG A 404 -26.43 -2.82 -21.41
CA ARG A 404 -25.92 -3.87 -22.30
C ARG A 404 -26.63 -3.86 -23.66
N THR A 405 -27.96 -3.81 -23.65
CA THR A 405 -28.80 -3.98 -24.86
C THR A 405 -28.92 -2.75 -25.74
N ASN A 406 -28.66 -1.54 -25.22
CA ASN A 406 -28.76 -0.28 -25.96
C ASN A 406 -27.39 0.39 -26.16
N TYR A 407 -26.36 -0.43 -26.46
CA TYR A 407 -24.95 -0.01 -26.51
C TYR A 407 -24.69 1.34 -27.19
N PRO A 408 -25.06 1.60 -28.46
CA PRO A 408 -24.63 2.82 -29.14
C PRO A 408 -25.23 4.08 -28.50
N VAL A 409 -26.47 3.98 -28.03
CA VAL A 409 -27.22 5.14 -27.51
C VAL A 409 -26.81 5.47 -26.08
N LEU A 410 -26.56 4.45 -25.25
CA LEU A 410 -26.22 4.67 -23.85
C LEU A 410 -24.72 4.89 -23.63
N ARG A 411 -23.83 4.15 -24.32
CA ARG A 411 -22.38 4.36 -24.18
C ARG A 411 -21.98 5.79 -24.54
N ASP A 412 -22.52 6.33 -25.64
CA ASP A 412 -22.18 7.67 -26.14
C ASP A 412 -22.69 8.80 -25.24
N LYS A 413 -23.52 8.47 -24.24
CA LYS A 413 -23.91 9.39 -23.17
C LYS A 413 -23.13 9.13 -21.88
N LEU A 414 -23.04 7.87 -21.46
CA LEU A 414 -22.43 7.46 -20.19
C LEU A 414 -20.93 7.71 -20.17
N VAL A 415 -20.19 7.28 -21.20
CA VAL A 415 -18.72 7.42 -21.25
C VAL A 415 -18.31 8.90 -21.28
N PRO A 416 -18.87 9.77 -22.14
CA PRO A 416 -18.60 11.21 -22.07
C PRO A 416 -19.11 11.86 -20.78
N GLY A 417 -20.22 11.37 -20.23
CA GLY A 417 -20.86 11.90 -19.02
C GLY A 417 -19.97 11.82 -17.78
N VAL A 418 -19.13 10.80 -17.66
CA VAL A 418 -18.18 10.66 -16.54
C VAL A 418 -16.78 11.19 -16.86
N ARG A 419 -16.54 11.66 -18.10
CA ARG A 419 -15.21 12.03 -18.59
C ARG A 419 -14.56 13.14 -17.77
N ARG A 420 -15.33 14.19 -17.49
CA ARG A 420 -14.83 15.33 -16.70
C ARG A 420 -14.53 14.93 -15.25
N GLY A 421 -15.24 13.95 -14.70
CA GLY A 421 -15.01 13.42 -13.37
C GLY A 421 -13.66 12.73 -13.25
N TRP A 422 -13.39 11.72 -14.09
CA TRP A 422 -12.09 11.03 -14.03
C TRP A 422 -10.93 11.96 -14.42
N GLN A 423 -11.16 12.99 -15.25
CA GLN A 423 -10.16 14.03 -15.51
C GLN A 423 -9.84 14.85 -14.26
N ARG A 424 -10.84 15.21 -13.44
CA ARG A 424 -10.61 15.87 -12.13
C ARG A 424 -9.90 14.95 -11.15
N PHE A 425 -10.21 13.66 -11.16
CA PHE A 425 -9.50 12.65 -10.37
C PHE A 425 -8.00 12.58 -10.74
N LEU A 426 -7.65 12.51 -12.03
CA LEU A 426 -6.25 12.54 -12.47
C LEU A 426 -5.57 13.88 -12.16
N ALA A 427 -6.29 15.00 -12.30
CA ALA A 427 -5.77 16.31 -11.95
C ALA A 427 -5.41 16.42 -10.45
N ALA A 428 -6.26 15.87 -9.58
CA ALA A 428 -6.02 15.78 -8.14
C ALA A 428 -4.82 14.88 -7.82
N ALA A 429 -4.73 13.72 -8.49
CA ALA A 429 -3.60 12.81 -8.35
C ALA A 429 -2.27 13.39 -8.83
N HIS A 430 -2.25 14.27 -9.84
CA HIS A 430 -1.03 14.90 -10.32
C HIS A 430 -0.49 15.92 -9.31
N THR A 431 -1.13 17.09 -9.17
CA THR A 431 -0.65 18.17 -8.27
C THR A 431 -1.73 19.11 -7.73
N ASN A 432 -2.97 18.99 -8.20
CA ASN A 432 -4.03 19.97 -7.90
C ASN A 432 -4.79 19.71 -6.59
N TRP A 433 -4.35 18.74 -5.78
CA TRP A 433 -4.97 18.41 -4.50
C TRP A 433 -3.97 18.48 -3.34
N PRO A 434 -4.39 18.92 -2.13
CA PRO A 434 -3.56 18.89 -0.94
C PRO A 434 -2.91 17.53 -0.72
N LYS A 435 -1.58 17.52 -0.58
CA LYS A 435 -0.79 16.31 -0.37
C LYS A 435 0.56 16.64 0.25
N VAL A 436 1.13 15.66 0.96
CA VAL A 436 2.53 15.67 1.40
C VAL A 436 3.29 14.60 0.63
N ARG A 437 4.38 14.99 -0.01
CA ARG A 437 5.27 14.06 -0.70
C ARG A 437 6.73 14.31 -0.36
N GLY A 438 7.54 13.28 -0.48
CA GLY A 438 8.97 13.40 -0.28
C GLY A 438 9.65 12.05 -0.24
N TRP A 439 10.88 12.07 0.25
CA TRP A 439 11.70 10.88 0.43
C TRP A 439 11.93 10.58 1.90
N THR A 440 11.99 9.31 2.24
CA THR A 440 12.42 8.80 3.52
C THR A 440 13.73 8.05 3.36
N LEU A 441 14.76 8.53 4.04
CA LEU A 441 16.12 8.01 3.94
C LEU A 441 16.66 7.66 5.31
N ASP A 442 17.57 6.70 5.34
CA ASP A 442 18.46 6.47 6.45
C ASP A 442 19.66 7.40 6.42
N THR A 443 19.82 8.26 7.42
CA THR A 443 21.02 9.11 7.54
C THR A 443 22.29 8.34 7.91
N THR A 444 22.17 7.12 8.43
CA THR A 444 23.31 6.26 8.80
C THR A 444 23.87 5.51 7.59
N THR A 445 23.01 4.95 6.74
CA THR A 445 23.42 4.15 5.58
C THR A 445 23.27 4.89 4.24
N GLY A 446 22.56 6.01 4.21
CA GLY A 446 22.19 6.72 2.98
C GLY A 446 21.14 6.01 2.12
N GLN A 447 20.63 4.85 2.57
CA GLN A 447 19.66 4.05 1.82
C GLN A 447 18.21 4.51 2.06
N PRO A 448 17.27 4.19 1.16
CA PRO A 448 15.85 4.31 1.43
C PRO A 448 15.44 3.71 2.77
N ALA A 449 14.59 4.42 3.51
CA ALA A 449 14.00 3.94 4.77
C ALA A 449 12.49 3.97 4.64
N PRO A 450 11.84 2.94 4.06
CA PRO A 450 10.41 2.94 3.88
C PRO A 450 9.66 3.15 5.21
N VAL A 451 8.60 3.95 5.18
CA VAL A 451 7.83 4.33 6.37
C VAL A 451 6.35 3.97 6.23
N ARG A 452 5.74 3.67 7.37
CA ARG A 452 4.30 3.81 7.58
C ARG A 452 4.01 5.26 7.95
N ILE A 453 2.98 5.84 7.35
CA ILE A 453 2.55 7.21 7.59
C ILE A 453 1.11 7.17 8.04
N HIS A 454 0.77 7.82 9.15
CA HIS A 454 -0.62 8.05 9.54
C HIS A 454 -0.80 9.46 10.08
N SER A 455 -2.02 9.97 10.06
CA SER A 455 -2.33 11.33 10.50
C SER A 455 -3.02 11.29 11.86
N LEU A 456 -2.43 11.92 12.88
CA LEU A 456 -3.10 12.03 14.18
C LEU A 456 -4.40 12.86 14.12
N ASN A 457 -4.61 13.58 13.01
CA ASN A 457 -5.78 14.42 12.80
C ASN A 457 -6.89 13.75 11.97
N LEU A 458 -6.62 12.62 11.31
CA LEU A 458 -7.52 12.01 10.31
C LEU A 458 -7.68 10.50 10.50
N THR A 459 -7.30 9.97 11.65
CA THR A 459 -7.22 8.53 11.83
C THR A 459 -8.03 8.10 13.04
N SER A 460 -9.12 7.37 12.80
CA SER A 460 -9.92 6.70 13.83
C SER A 460 -9.35 5.31 14.17
N ARG A 461 -8.62 4.70 13.22
CA ARG A 461 -8.01 3.35 13.37
C ARG A 461 -6.54 3.33 12.90
N PRO A 462 -5.56 3.74 13.74
CA PRO A 462 -4.17 3.93 13.31
C PRO A 462 -3.43 2.65 12.88
N ASN A 463 -3.95 1.47 13.20
CA ASN A 463 -3.40 0.21 12.74
C ASN A 463 -3.85 -0.16 11.31
N ASP A 464 -4.96 0.41 10.85
CA ASP A 464 -5.61 0.13 9.58
C ASP A 464 -5.40 1.31 8.60
N GLU A 465 -5.63 2.54 9.07
CA GLU A 465 -5.60 3.78 8.29
C GLU A 465 -4.20 4.37 8.19
N HIS A 466 -3.34 3.70 7.43
CA HIS A 466 -1.96 4.12 7.25
C HIS A 466 -1.48 3.96 5.80
N TRP A 467 -0.80 5.00 5.31
CA TRP A 467 -0.04 4.92 4.07
C TRP A 467 1.26 4.17 4.32
N THR A 468 1.77 3.55 3.27
CA THR A 468 3.11 2.98 3.27
C THR A 468 3.89 3.58 2.12
N SER A 469 5.06 4.16 2.40
CA SER A 469 5.95 4.63 1.35
C SER A 469 6.43 3.48 0.48
N ARG A 470 6.94 3.82 -0.69
CA ARG A 470 7.56 2.87 -1.60
C ARG A 470 8.85 2.30 -1.01
N ALA A 471 9.32 1.20 -1.58
CA ALA A 471 10.56 0.54 -1.20
C ALA A 471 11.80 1.43 -1.39
N ASP A 472 11.72 2.39 -2.32
CA ASP A 472 12.76 3.41 -2.54
C ASP A 472 12.61 4.64 -1.61
N GLY A 473 11.68 4.60 -0.65
CA GLY A 473 11.48 5.63 0.36
C GLY A 473 10.68 6.83 -0.13
N PHE A 474 10.31 6.89 -1.41
CA PHE A 474 9.39 7.93 -1.87
C PHE A 474 7.99 7.67 -1.31
N TYR A 475 7.34 8.72 -0.86
CA TYR A 475 5.96 8.68 -0.38
C TYR A 475 5.16 9.84 -0.94
N GLU A 476 3.87 9.60 -1.11
CA GLU A 476 2.89 10.63 -1.40
C GLU A 476 1.59 10.30 -0.64
N CYS A 477 1.28 11.16 0.34
CA CYS A 477 0.15 11.07 1.25
C CYS A 477 -0.83 12.20 0.87
N PRO A 478 -1.91 11.91 0.12
CA PRO A 478 -2.94 12.91 -0.16
C PRO A 478 -3.74 13.24 1.11
N LEU A 479 -4.24 14.47 1.18
CA LEU A 479 -4.93 15.01 2.35
C LEU A 479 -6.30 15.58 1.94
N PRO A 480 -7.31 15.56 2.84
CA PRO A 480 -8.66 15.99 2.49
C PRO A 480 -8.75 17.45 2.05
N THR A 481 -8.03 18.34 2.72
CA THR A 481 -8.13 19.78 2.51
C THR A 481 -6.80 20.47 2.78
N ALA A 482 -6.71 21.75 2.43
CA ALA A 482 -5.62 22.58 2.91
C ALA A 482 -5.77 22.76 4.42
N GLY A 483 -4.68 22.62 5.17
CA GLY A 483 -4.72 22.60 6.62
C GLY A 483 -3.38 22.28 7.25
N THR A 484 -3.37 22.21 8.58
CA THR A 484 -2.19 21.78 9.34
C THR A 484 -2.41 20.37 9.86
N TYR A 485 -1.52 19.45 9.49
CA TYR A 485 -1.61 18.03 9.82
C TYR A 485 -0.42 17.58 10.63
N ARG A 486 -0.67 16.77 11.65
CA ARG A 486 0.33 16.05 12.44
C ARG A 486 0.47 14.65 11.85
N LEU A 487 1.46 14.48 10.99
CA LEU A 487 1.77 13.21 10.36
C LEU A 487 2.86 12.49 11.15
N VAL A 488 2.60 11.24 11.47
CA VAL A 488 3.56 10.33 12.10
C VAL A 488 4.17 9.48 11.01
N PHE A 489 5.48 9.61 10.85
CA PHE A 489 6.27 8.79 9.93
C PHE A 489 7.04 7.78 10.75
N ALA A 490 6.60 6.53 10.70
CA ALA A 490 7.20 5.41 11.41
C ALA A 490 7.97 4.53 10.41
N PRO A 491 9.31 4.44 10.46
CA PRO A 491 10.05 3.49 9.66
C PRO A 491 9.41 2.11 9.77
N LEU A 492 9.14 1.48 8.62
CA LEU A 492 8.57 0.13 8.60
C LEU A 492 9.43 -0.82 9.41
N ASP A 493 10.75 -0.53 9.47
CA ASP A 493 11.79 -1.27 10.15
C ASP A 493 12.15 -0.87 11.54
N GLN A 494 11.67 0.27 12.01
CA GLN A 494 11.82 0.68 13.40
C GLN A 494 10.65 1.59 13.76
N PRO A 495 9.44 1.05 14.00
CA PRO A 495 8.29 1.88 14.32
C PRO A 495 8.50 2.75 15.57
N SER A 496 9.40 2.35 16.49
CA SER A 496 9.81 3.15 17.65
C SER A 496 10.62 4.41 17.31
N LEU A 497 11.17 4.52 16.10
CA LEU A 497 11.80 5.74 15.59
C LEU A 497 10.81 6.68 14.90
N ALA A 498 9.51 6.50 15.14
CA ALA A 498 8.50 7.35 14.56
C ALA A 498 8.77 8.84 14.83
N VAL A 499 8.70 9.64 13.77
CA VAL A 499 8.82 11.09 13.86
C VAL A 499 7.46 11.70 13.55
N THR A 500 6.97 12.51 14.48
CA THR A 500 5.78 13.32 14.25
C THR A 500 6.19 14.67 13.65
N GLN A 501 5.69 14.98 12.47
CA GLN A 501 5.83 16.30 11.86
C GLN A 501 4.50 17.03 11.83
N THR A 502 4.53 18.30 12.20
CA THR A 502 3.39 19.20 12.01
C THR A 502 3.62 19.98 10.71
N LEU A 503 2.79 19.72 9.71
CA LEU A 503 2.94 20.25 8.36
C LEU A 503 1.71 21.09 8.01
N ALA A 504 1.91 22.38 7.76
CA ALA A 504 0.96 23.20 7.03
C ALA A 504 1.00 22.82 5.54
N VAL A 505 -0.15 22.50 4.97
CA VAL A 505 -0.35 22.09 3.57
C VAL A 505 -1.33 23.05 2.93
N SER A 506 -0.92 23.66 1.82
CA SER A 506 -1.74 24.57 1.00
C SER A 506 -2.70 23.79 0.08
N SER A 507 -3.43 24.51 -0.78
CA SER A 507 -4.25 23.92 -1.84
C SER A 507 -3.44 23.14 -2.89
N THR A 508 -2.12 23.29 -2.91
CA THR A 508 -1.17 22.53 -3.75
C THR A 508 -0.18 21.73 -2.91
N ALA A 509 0.43 20.70 -3.52
CA ALA A 509 1.38 19.77 -2.89
C ALA A 509 2.51 20.46 -2.10
N ARG A 510 2.82 19.93 -0.91
CA ARG A 510 4.02 20.30 -0.13
C ARG A 510 5.07 19.21 -0.25
N ALA A 511 6.26 19.57 -0.75
CA ALA A 511 7.44 18.71 -0.71
C ALA A 511 8.12 18.80 0.68
N THR A 512 8.27 17.68 1.38
CA THR A 512 9.02 17.60 2.65
C THR A 512 9.86 16.33 2.66
N ASN A 513 11.19 16.46 2.54
CA ASN A 513 12.09 15.32 2.67
C ASN A 513 12.35 15.00 4.15
N LEU A 514 12.35 13.72 4.50
CA LEU A 514 12.54 13.24 5.86
C LEU A 514 13.74 12.32 5.95
N ALA A 515 14.61 12.61 6.89
CA ALA A 515 15.81 11.84 7.15
C ALA A 515 15.65 11.16 8.53
N PHE A 516 15.74 9.83 8.55
CA PHE A 516 15.60 8.99 9.73
C PHE A 516 16.98 8.46 10.13
N GLY A 517 17.29 8.46 11.43
CA GLY A 517 18.57 7.96 11.93
C GLY A 517 19.55 9.05 12.40
N VAL A 518 19.06 10.19 12.88
CA VAL A 518 19.96 11.13 13.56
C VAL A 518 20.46 10.46 14.84
N ALA A 519 21.78 10.31 14.95
CA ALA A 519 22.41 9.75 16.13
C ALA A 519 21.93 10.52 17.37
N PRO A 520 21.58 9.82 18.46
CA PRO A 520 21.28 10.48 19.73
C PRO A 520 22.46 11.38 20.11
N VAL A 521 22.18 12.63 20.48
CA VAL A 521 23.22 13.57 20.89
C VAL A 521 23.43 13.42 22.39
N LEU A 522 24.66 13.16 22.80
CA LEU A 522 25.05 13.20 24.21
C LEU A 522 24.88 14.62 24.75
N GLY A 523 24.16 14.73 25.86
CA GLY A 523 24.08 15.95 26.66
C GLY A 523 25.21 16.01 27.69
N GLU A 524 25.00 16.78 28.76
CA GLU A 524 25.98 16.91 29.85
C GLU A 524 26.02 15.65 30.73
N LEU A 525 27.24 15.31 31.20
CA LEU A 525 27.45 14.37 32.30
C LEU A 525 27.39 15.14 33.62
N GLY A 526 26.26 15.03 34.32
CA GLY A 526 26.00 15.73 35.57
C GLY A 526 26.70 15.11 36.78
N THR A 527 26.74 15.85 37.88
CA THR A 527 27.18 15.36 39.19
C THR A 527 26.41 14.10 39.60
N GLY A 528 27.14 13.06 40.05
CA GLY A 528 26.56 11.77 40.43
C GLY A 528 26.48 10.72 39.30
N GLY A 529 27.15 10.96 38.17
CA GLY A 529 27.22 9.99 37.06
C GLY A 529 25.96 9.97 36.20
N ILE A 530 25.20 11.05 36.18
CA ILE A 530 23.96 11.17 35.41
C ILE A 530 24.30 11.56 33.98
N LEU A 531 23.99 10.69 33.02
CA LEU A 531 24.09 10.94 31.60
C LEU A 531 22.75 11.44 31.06
N THR A 532 22.76 12.55 30.32
CA THR A 532 21.62 13.00 29.52
C THR A 532 21.89 12.79 28.04
N TRP A 533 20.84 12.54 27.27
CA TRP A 533 20.91 12.49 25.81
C TRP A 533 19.62 13.00 25.19
N SER A 534 19.71 13.52 23.96
CA SER A 534 18.54 13.89 23.18
C SER A 534 18.36 12.97 21.97
N ASN A 535 17.16 12.42 21.84
CA ASN A 535 16.68 11.69 20.67
C ASN A 535 15.98 12.67 19.71
N GLN A 536 16.10 12.42 18.40
CA GLN A 536 15.34 13.20 17.41
C GLN A 536 13.90 12.73 17.24
N SER A 537 13.58 11.49 17.63
CA SER A 537 12.22 10.97 17.78
C SER A 537 11.73 11.07 19.23
N GLU A 538 10.41 11.14 19.41
CA GLU A 538 9.79 10.95 20.73
C GLU A 538 9.87 9.45 21.08
N ASN A 539 10.42 9.12 22.26
CA ASN A 539 10.54 7.75 22.78
C ASN A 539 11.54 6.82 22.06
N GLY A 540 12.66 7.36 21.57
CA GLY A 540 13.71 6.56 20.92
C GLY A 540 14.50 5.65 21.89
N THR A 541 14.95 4.51 21.38
CA THR A 541 15.92 3.63 22.06
C THR A 541 17.32 3.83 21.49
N ALA A 542 18.31 3.90 22.37
CA ALA A 542 19.71 4.09 22.02
C ALA A 542 20.59 3.13 22.83
N LEU A 543 21.83 2.95 22.40
CA LEU A 543 22.82 2.15 23.09
C LEU A 543 24.01 3.02 23.48
N LEU A 544 24.32 3.07 24.77
CA LEU A 544 25.60 3.57 25.25
C LEU A 544 26.65 2.51 24.98
N GLU A 545 27.67 2.85 24.21
CA GLU A 545 28.85 2.02 23.97
C GLU A 545 30.08 2.66 24.63
N GLY A 546 30.97 1.80 25.15
CA GLY A 546 32.20 2.19 25.82
C GLY A 546 33.43 1.58 25.14
N ALA A 547 34.54 2.32 25.14
CA ALA A 547 35.84 1.85 24.67
C ALA A 547 36.97 2.34 25.57
N ALA A 548 38.08 1.59 25.58
CA ALA A 548 39.31 2.01 26.26
C ALA A 548 40.09 3.08 25.46
N ASP A 549 39.83 3.21 24.15
CA ASP A 549 40.44 4.14 23.22
C ASP A 549 39.39 4.63 22.18
N LEU A 550 39.55 5.83 21.64
CA LEU A 550 38.72 6.38 20.55
C LEU A 550 38.70 5.48 19.29
N ALA A 551 39.78 4.72 19.05
CA ALA A 551 39.86 3.76 17.95
C ALA A 551 38.97 2.52 18.15
N GLY A 552 38.42 2.31 19.35
CA GLY A 552 37.70 1.09 19.72
C GLY A 552 38.63 -0.04 20.18
N PRO A 553 38.12 -1.29 20.31
CA PRO A 553 36.76 -1.71 19.99
C PRO A 553 35.73 -1.13 20.95
N TRP A 554 34.57 -0.75 20.41
CA TRP A 554 33.44 -0.19 21.16
C TRP A 554 32.48 -1.32 21.57
N GLN A 555 32.17 -1.41 22.86
CA GLN A 555 31.35 -2.47 23.44
C GLN A 555 30.08 -1.88 24.08
N PRO A 556 28.92 -2.55 24.00
CA PRO A 556 27.71 -2.13 24.70
C PRO A 556 27.95 -1.95 26.21
N GLN A 557 27.40 -0.89 26.79
CA GLN A 557 27.50 -0.58 28.23
C GLN A 557 26.12 -0.44 28.88
N LEU A 558 25.17 0.22 28.22
CA LEU A 558 23.84 0.48 28.76
C LEU A 558 22.82 0.71 27.65
N ALA A 559 21.64 0.08 27.74
CA ALA A 559 20.50 0.44 26.91
C ALA A 559 19.86 1.73 27.45
N LEU A 560 19.65 2.70 26.57
CA LEU A 560 19.10 4.01 26.87
C LEU A 560 17.68 4.09 26.30
N ALA A 561 16.70 4.34 27.16
CA ALA A 561 15.30 4.54 26.78
C ALA A 561 14.85 5.92 27.29
N SER A 562 14.21 6.72 26.45
CA SER A 562 13.62 8.00 26.86
C SER A 562 12.10 7.95 26.81
N THR A 563 11.46 8.66 27.73
CA THR A 563 10.06 9.09 27.59
C THR A 563 10.08 10.55 27.11
N GLY A 564 9.89 10.76 25.81
CA GLY A 564 10.06 12.06 25.14
C GLY A 564 11.42 12.21 24.43
N ARG A 565 11.76 13.45 24.03
CA ARG A 565 12.96 13.78 23.24
C ARG A 565 14.26 13.82 24.05
N VAL A 566 14.17 13.88 25.38
CA VAL A 566 15.35 13.90 26.27
C VAL A 566 15.23 12.72 27.22
N GLY A 567 16.30 11.92 27.31
CA GLY A 567 16.42 10.82 28.25
C GLY A 567 17.53 11.09 29.26
N GLN A 568 17.43 10.42 30.41
CA GLN A 568 18.41 10.49 31.48
C GLN A 568 18.62 9.10 32.07
N ALA A 569 19.87 8.75 32.35
CA ALA A 569 20.24 7.47 32.96
C ALA A 569 21.47 7.66 33.85
N THR A 570 21.52 6.93 34.95
CA THR A 570 22.70 6.87 35.82
C THR A 570 23.69 5.88 35.24
N LEU A 571 24.94 6.32 35.04
CA LEU A 571 26.03 5.48 34.58
C LEU A 571 26.41 4.44 35.66
N PRO A 572 26.70 3.20 35.28
CA PRO A 572 27.21 2.19 36.21
C PRO A 572 28.60 2.57 36.76
N ALA A 573 29.02 2.00 37.88
CA ALA A 573 30.27 2.39 38.55
C ALA A 573 31.56 2.15 37.71
N ASN A 574 31.51 1.30 36.68
CA ASN A 574 32.65 0.87 35.88
C ASN A 574 32.48 1.23 34.39
N VAL A 575 32.28 2.50 34.07
CA VAL A 575 32.12 2.94 32.67
C VAL A 575 33.46 3.14 31.98
N ALA A 576 33.54 2.75 30.71
CA ALA A 576 34.72 2.95 29.89
C ALA A 576 35.10 4.44 29.73
N PRO A 577 36.40 4.77 29.55
CA PRO A 577 36.88 6.16 29.48
C PRO A 577 36.39 6.91 28.24
N PHE A 578 36.06 6.21 27.15
CA PHE A 578 35.43 6.79 25.97
C PHE A 578 34.03 6.25 25.83
N LEU A 579 33.06 7.16 25.70
CA LEU A 579 31.65 6.84 25.55
C LEU A 579 31.11 7.42 24.26
N ARG A 580 30.23 6.67 23.62
CA ARG A 580 29.38 7.20 22.57
C ARG A 580 27.97 6.65 22.72
N VAL A 581 27.00 7.39 22.24
CA VAL A 581 25.64 6.90 22.10
C VAL A 581 25.38 6.61 20.63
N ARG A 582 24.93 5.39 20.37
CA ARG A 582 24.52 4.94 19.05
C ARG A 582 22.99 4.81 19.02
N ALA A 583 22.36 5.17 17.91
CA ALA A 583 21.00 4.71 17.66
C ALA A 583 20.98 3.17 17.75
N ALA A 584 19.95 2.58 18.37
CA ALA A 584 19.84 1.13 18.42
C ALA A 584 19.93 0.56 16.98
N PRO A 585 20.72 -0.51 16.73
CA PRO A 585 20.93 -1.02 15.38
C PRO A 585 19.63 -1.21 14.59
N ARG A 586 19.65 -0.79 13.31
CA ARG A 586 18.61 -0.91 12.25
C ARG A 586 18.27 -2.33 11.86
N LEU A 587 17.96 -3.13 12.85
CA LEU A 587 17.39 -4.44 12.62
C LEU A 587 15.91 -4.31 13.04
N PHE A 588 15.01 -4.90 12.26
CA PHE A 588 13.63 -5.29 12.64
C PHE A 588 12.46 -4.36 12.39
N ALA A 589 12.01 -4.32 11.13
CA ALA A 589 10.61 -4.58 10.75
C ALA A 589 10.34 -4.28 9.26
N ALA A 590 9.57 -5.11 8.59
CA ALA A 590 8.65 -4.61 7.57
C ALA A 590 7.23 -4.87 8.09
N ASN A 591 7.13 -5.08 9.40
CA ASN A 591 6.06 -5.79 10.08
C ASN A 591 5.89 -5.17 11.46
N THR A 592 4.73 -4.57 11.71
CA THR A 592 4.26 -4.15 13.04
C THR A 592 4.05 -5.30 14.03
N ASN A 593 4.67 -6.45 13.79
CA ASN A 593 4.46 -7.68 14.52
C ASN A 593 5.67 -8.09 15.35
N LEU A 594 6.80 -7.36 15.35
CA LEU A 594 8.00 -7.71 16.15
C LEU A 594 8.30 -6.67 17.23
N VAL A 595 8.84 -7.12 18.37
CA VAL A 595 9.38 -6.27 19.43
C VAL A 595 10.81 -6.70 19.78
N TRP A 596 11.67 -5.72 20.07
CA TRP A 596 13.07 -5.96 20.41
C TRP A 596 13.23 -6.31 21.89
N ILE A 597 13.92 -7.42 22.15
CA ILE A 597 14.33 -7.84 23.49
C ILE A 597 15.82 -7.51 23.66
N PRO A 598 16.22 -6.70 24.67
CA PRO A 598 17.59 -6.24 24.82
C PRO A 598 18.53 -7.39 25.18
N SER A 599 19.81 -7.29 24.79
CA SER A 599 20.86 -8.20 25.25
C SER A 599 21.07 -8.11 26.76
N GLY A 600 21.55 -9.19 27.38
CA GLY A 600 21.97 -9.18 28.78
C GLY A 600 21.48 -10.39 29.56
N ALA A 601 21.99 -10.50 30.79
CA ALA A 601 21.65 -11.57 31.70
C ALA A 601 20.20 -11.46 32.21
N PHE A 602 19.53 -12.60 32.32
CA PHE A 602 18.26 -12.73 33.05
C PHE A 602 18.26 -14.01 33.88
N GLN A 603 17.44 -14.07 34.92
CA GLN A 603 17.26 -15.29 35.70
C GLN A 603 16.31 -16.24 34.97
N MET A 604 16.85 -17.34 34.46
CA MET A 604 16.11 -18.42 33.83
C MET A 604 15.76 -19.50 34.86
N GLY A 605 14.56 -20.08 34.79
CA GLY A 605 14.11 -21.15 35.69
C GLY A 605 13.59 -20.67 37.05
N ALA A 606 13.31 -21.63 37.92
CA ALA A 606 12.78 -21.40 39.26
C ALA A 606 13.20 -22.50 40.25
N ASP A 607 13.72 -22.12 41.43
CA ASP A 607 14.16 -23.07 42.46
C ASP A 607 13.08 -23.38 43.51
N ALA A 608 12.20 -22.42 43.81
CA ALA A 608 11.31 -22.47 44.98
C ALA A 608 9.82 -22.64 44.65
N SER A 609 9.42 -22.48 43.39
CA SER A 609 8.01 -22.36 42.97
C SER A 609 7.61 -23.24 41.77
N GLY A 610 8.43 -24.23 41.39
CA GLY A 610 8.27 -24.94 40.11
C GLY A 610 8.43 -26.47 40.15
N ASN A 611 8.11 -27.10 39.01
CA ASN A 611 8.41 -28.51 38.76
C ASN A 611 9.93 -28.72 38.73
N THR A 612 10.40 -29.93 39.07
CA THR A 612 11.85 -30.23 39.14
C THR A 612 12.61 -30.05 37.82
N ASN A 613 11.92 -30.00 36.68
CA ASN A 613 12.51 -29.78 35.35
C ASN A 613 12.76 -28.29 35.01
N GLU A 614 12.42 -27.38 35.91
CA GLU A 614 12.59 -25.92 35.80
C GLU A 614 13.77 -25.40 36.64
N ALA A 615 14.42 -26.29 37.40
CA ALA A 615 15.54 -26.02 38.29
C ALA A 615 16.86 -26.59 37.71
N PRO A 616 18.03 -26.03 38.07
CA PRO A 616 18.20 -24.87 38.94
C PRO A 616 17.92 -23.55 38.23
N ALA A 617 17.45 -22.54 38.97
CA ALA A 617 17.39 -21.17 38.47
C ALA A 617 18.81 -20.62 38.30
N SER A 618 19.11 -20.05 37.14
CA SER A 618 20.47 -19.62 36.77
C SER A 618 20.44 -18.31 36.00
N ALA A 619 21.48 -17.48 36.17
CA ALA A 619 21.66 -16.29 35.36
C ALA A 619 22.19 -16.68 33.97
N ILE A 620 21.41 -16.41 32.92
CA ILE A 620 21.73 -16.75 31.54
C ILE A 620 21.86 -15.47 30.73
N ASP A 621 23.00 -15.30 30.05
CA ASP A 621 23.18 -14.21 29.11
C ASP A 621 22.58 -14.57 27.74
N VAL A 622 21.75 -13.66 27.23
CA VAL A 622 21.05 -13.80 25.94
C VAL A 622 21.28 -12.54 25.15
N ALA A 623 21.81 -12.67 23.94
CA ALA A 623 21.99 -11.60 22.97
C ALA A 623 20.65 -10.96 22.62
N GLY A 624 20.68 -9.74 22.08
CA GLY A 624 19.45 -9.08 21.66
C GLY A 624 18.82 -9.80 20.46
N PHE A 625 17.50 -9.85 20.42
CA PHE A 625 16.73 -10.43 19.32
C PHE A 625 15.36 -9.74 19.22
N ALA A 626 14.76 -9.78 18.04
CA ALA A 626 13.36 -9.40 17.88
C ALA A 626 12.47 -10.64 17.93
N ILE A 627 11.31 -10.53 18.57
CA ILE A 627 10.31 -11.58 18.71
C ILE A 627 8.95 -11.10 18.26
N ASP A 628 8.12 -11.99 17.71
CA ASP A 628 6.75 -11.63 17.42
C ASP A 628 6.03 -11.17 18.70
N VAL A 629 5.33 -10.02 18.59
CA VAL A 629 4.53 -9.39 19.66
C VAL A 629 3.44 -10.34 20.15
N ARG A 630 2.93 -11.22 19.27
CA ARG A 630 1.84 -12.17 19.51
C ARG A 630 2.15 -13.52 18.85
N GLU A 631 1.40 -14.56 19.17
CA GLU A 631 1.52 -15.84 18.46
C GLU A 631 1.19 -15.68 16.97
N VAL A 632 1.74 -16.55 16.13
CA VAL A 632 1.39 -16.60 14.71
C VAL A 632 -0.09 -16.93 14.57
N THR A 633 -0.86 -16.06 13.91
CA THR A 633 -2.29 -16.30 13.68
C THR A 633 -2.50 -17.38 12.62
N TYR A 634 -3.67 -18.02 12.65
CA TYR A 634 -4.07 -18.94 11.59
C TYR A 634 -4.03 -18.28 10.19
N THR A 635 -4.44 -17.02 10.08
CA THR A 635 -4.41 -16.29 8.81
C THR A 635 -2.99 -16.04 8.31
N ASN A 636 -2.09 -15.60 9.19
CA ASN A 636 -0.69 -15.43 8.83
C ASN A 636 -0.07 -16.78 8.42
N TRP A 637 -0.38 -17.84 9.18
CA TRP A 637 0.04 -19.19 8.85
C TRP A 637 -0.42 -19.62 7.45
N ALA A 638 -1.72 -19.50 7.17
CA ALA A 638 -2.34 -19.91 5.93
C ALA A 638 -1.77 -19.15 4.72
N MET A 639 -1.57 -17.83 4.86
CA MET A 639 -0.99 -16.97 3.83
C MET A 639 0.43 -17.44 3.43
N ILE A 640 1.33 -17.52 4.41
CA ILE A 640 2.72 -17.93 4.16
C ILE A 640 2.79 -19.38 3.69
N ARG A 641 1.98 -20.28 4.27
CA ARG A 641 1.92 -21.68 3.85
C ARG A 641 1.49 -21.81 2.38
N ARG A 642 0.52 -21.02 1.93
CA ARG A 642 0.06 -21.01 0.52
C ARG A 642 1.19 -20.60 -0.42
N TRP A 643 1.92 -19.53 -0.10
CA TRP A 643 3.11 -19.13 -0.84
C TRP A 643 4.22 -20.20 -0.79
N ALA A 644 4.43 -20.82 0.38
CA ALA A 644 5.47 -21.82 0.57
C ALA A 644 5.25 -23.05 -0.34
N LEU A 645 4.00 -23.51 -0.45
CA LEU A 645 3.62 -24.65 -1.29
C LEU A 645 3.92 -24.40 -2.78
N THR A 646 3.75 -23.16 -3.27
CA THR A 646 4.10 -22.80 -4.66
C THR A 646 5.61 -22.53 -4.85
N ASN A 647 6.37 -22.38 -3.75
CA ASN A 647 7.81 -22.11 -3.74
C ASN A 647 8.66 -23.31 -3.26
N GLY A 648 8.13 -24.51 -3.45
CA GLY A 648 8.83 -25.78 -3.27
C GLY A 648 8.95 -26.27 -1.82
N TYR A 649 8.16 -25.73 -0.89
CA TYR A 649 8.06 -26.27 0.47
C TYR A 649 7.05 -27.41 0.55
N HIS A 650 7.40 -28.44 1.32
CA HIS A 650 6.50 -29.54 1.66
C HIS A 650 6.45 -29.69 3.18
N PHE A 651 5.27 -29.44 3.76
CA PHE A 651 5.01 -29.59 5.19
C PHE A 651 4.80 -31.07 5.52
N ALA A 652 5.41 -31.53 6.61
CA ALA A 652 5.47 -32.90 7.05
C ALA A 652 4.10 -33.48 7.39
N THR A 653 3.33 -32.82 8.25
CA THR A 653 1.94 -33.20 8.53
C THR A 653 0.98 -32.26 7.83
N GLY A 654 1.37 -30.98 7.67
CA GLY A 654 0.51 -29.94 7.10
C GLY A 654 -0.70 -29.63 7.96
N GLN A 655 -0.79 -30.22 9.16
CA GLN A 655 -1.86 -29.97 10.11
C GLN A 655 -1.70 -28.56 10.68
N CYS A 656 -2.82 -27.86 10.73
CA CYS A 656 -2.97 -26.55 11.33
C CYS A 656 -4.46 -26.32 11.59
N GLY A 657 -4.80 -25.46 12.54
CA GLY A 657 -6.19 -25.12 12.78
C GLY A 657 -6.37 -24.10 13.91
N VAL A 658 -7.62 -23.89 14.26
CA VAL A 658 -8.09 -23.07 15.38
C VAL A 658 -8.94 -23.94 16.28
N VAL A 659 -8.99 -23.63 17.58
CA VAL A 659 -9.89 -24.27 18.56
C VAL A 659 -10.65 -23.17 19.28
N SER A 660 -11.94 -22.99 18.99
CA SER A 660 -12.81 -21.98 19.61
C SER A 660 -13.76 -22.64 20.62
N GLY A 661 -13.88 -22.08 21.82
CA GLY A 661 -14.64 -22.66 22.94
C GLY A 661 -16.18 -22.57 22.86
N GLY A 662 -16.79 -22.39 21.67
CA GLY A 662 -18.26 -22.27 21.57
C GLY A 662 -18.87 -21.79 20.25
N GLY A 663 -18.21 -21.93 19.10
CA GLY A 663 -18.75 -21.53 17.79
C GLY A 663 -17.80 -21.90 16.65
N PRO A 664 -18.23 -21.88 15.37
CA PRO A 664 -17.42 -22.38 14.24
C PRO A 664 -16.03 -21.73 14.20
N ALA A 665 -15.02 -22.55 13.91
CA ALA A 665 -13.59 -22.24 13.96
C ALA A 665 -13.11 -21.28 12.83
N THR A 666 -13.92 -20.30 12.45
CA THR A 666 -13.73 -19.42 11.29
C THR A 666 -13.23 -18.01 11.65
N SER A 667 -12.81 -17.76 12.89
CA SER A 667 -12.21 -16.49 13.31
C SER A 667 -10.73 -16.39 12.89
N SER A 668 -10.45 -15.48 11.96
CA SER A 668 -9.15 -15.25 11.31
C SER A 668 -8.03 -14.69 12.21
N ASN A 669 -8.29 -14.45 13.51
CA ASN A 669 -7.35 -13.81 14.42
C ASN A 669 -6.96 -14.66 15.65
N HIS A 670 -7.28 -15.96 15.66
CA HIS A 670 -6.80 -16.90 16.69
C HIS A 670 -5.38 -17.40 16.38
N PRO A 671 -4.61 -17.85 17.40
CA PRO A 671 -3.31 -18.47 17.17
C PRO A 671 -3.46 -19.75 16.34
N VAL A 672 -2.52 -19.99 15.42
CA VAL A 672 -2.46 -21.28 14.74
C VAL A 672 -2.04 -22.35 15.75
N VAL A 673 -2.81 -23.42 15.83
CA VAL A 673 -2.47 -24.61 16.63
C VAL A 673 -2.44 -25.85 15.74
N LYS A 674 -2.11 -27.02 16.29
CA LYS A 674 -1.90 -28.29 15.56
C LYS A 674 -0.68 -28.24 14.64
N VAL A 675 0.30 -27.40 14.94
CA VAL A 675 1.55 -27.29 14.19
C VAL A 675 2.60 -28.20 14.82
N GLY A 676 3.24 -29.06 14.02
CA GLY A 676 4.42 -29.83 14.47
C GLY A 676 5.71 -29.02 14.33
N TRP A 677 6.76 -29.40 15.07
CA TRP A 677 8.03 -28.65 15.09
C TRP A 677 8.70 -28.57 13.70
N TYR A 678 8.69 -29.66 12.93
CA TYR A 678 9.24 -29.66 11.57
C TYR A 678 8.53 -28.69 10.63
N ASP A 679 7.22 -28.52 10.82
CA ASP A 679 6.42 -27.57 10.04
C ASP A 679 6.64 -26.14 10.51
N ALA A 680 6.84 -25.94 11.81
CA ALA A 680 7.18 -24.64 12.39
C ALA A 680 8.52 -24.09 11.87
N VAL A 681 9.58 -24.91 11.76
CA VAL A 681 10.87 -24.46 11.22
C VAL A 681 10.82 -24.20 9.72
N LYS A 682 10.07 -25.00 8.96
CA LYS A 682 9.81 -24.75 7.52
C LYS A 682 9.03 -23.46 7.33
N PHE A 683 8.05 -23.21 8.18
CA PHE A 683 7.28 -21.97 8.20
C PHE A 683 8.18 -20.75 8.42
N CYS A 684 9.11 -20.81 9.39
CA CYS A 684 10.05 -19.72 9.64
C CYS A 684 10.91 -19.41 8.39
N ASN A 685 11.44 -20.45 7.73
CA ASN A 685 12.16 -20.28 6.47
C ASN A 685 11.28 -19.71 5.36
N ALA A 686 10.05 -20.22 5.21
CA ALA A 686 9.11 -19.74 4.20
C ALA A 686 8.73 -18.28 4.43
N ARG A 687 8.45 -17.88 5.66
CA ARG A 687 8.19 -16.48 6.04
C ARG A 687 9.41 -15.60 5.75
N SER A 688 10.61 -16.10 6.03
CA SER A 688 11.86 -15.38 5.70
C SER A 688 11.91 -15.06 4.22
N GLN A 689 11.74 -16.06 3.35
CA GLN A 689 11.81 -15.86 1.90
C GLN A 689 10.62 -15.07 1.34
N PHE A 690 9.43 -15.24 1.90
CA PHE A 690 8.24 -14.45 1.54
C PHE A 690 8.48 -12.96 1.76
N GLU A 691 9.21 -12.61 2.82
CA GLU A 691 9.57 -11.23 3.16
C GLU A 691 10.94 -10.79 2.59
N GLY A 692 11.54 -11.57 1.68
CA GLY A 692 12.82 -11.24 1.05
C GLY A 692 14.06 -11.37 1.95
N LEU A 693 13.96 -12.11 3.06
CA LEU A 693 15.02 -12.36 4.04
C LEU A 693 15.74 -13.70 3.79
N GLN A 694 16.94 -13.83 4.37
CA GLN A 694 17.74 -15.06 4.30
C GLN A 694 17.12 -16.16 5.16
N PRO A 695 16.94 -17.40 4.66
CA PRO A 695 16.51 -18.54 5.49
C PRO A 695 17.50 -18.84 6.62
N THR A 696 16.98 -19.31 7.76
CA THR A 696 17.80 -19.64 8.94
C THR A 696 18.14 -21.13 8.99
N TYR A 697 17.24 -22.00 8.53
CA TYR A 697 17.38 -23.45 8.70
C TYR A 697 17.81 -24.16 7.42
N TYR A 698 18.84 -25.00 7.52
CA TYR A 698 19.37 -25.80 6.43
C TYR A 698 19.36 -27.29 6.80
N THR A 699 19.46 -28.17 5.81
CA THR A 699 19.45 -29.63 6.06
C THR A 699 20.81 -30.18 6.46
N THR A 700 21.90 -29.44 6.26
CA THR A 700 23.27 -29.84 6.57
C THR A 700 24.09 -28.68 7.15
N ALA A 701 25.19 -29.01 7.83
CA ALA A 701 26.09 -28.03 8.43
C ALA A 701 26.80 -27.11 7.43
N GLY A 702 26.82 -27.49 6.14
CA GLY A 702 27.36 -26.63 5.07
C GLY A 702 26.44 -25.49 4.66
N GLN A 703 25.21 -25.42 5.18
CA GLN A 703 24.25 -24.33 4.97
C GLN A 703 23.98 -23.99 3.49
N THR A 704 24.02 -24.99 2.61
CA THR A 704 23.74 -24.82 1.17
C THR A 704 22.29 -25.15 0.79
N ASN A 705 21.69 -26.12 1.49
CA ASN A 705 20.36 -26.64 1.18
C ASN A 705 19.33 -26.15 2.19
N VAL A 706 18.52 -25.16 1.80
CA VAL A 706 17.44 -24.60 2.62
C VAL A 706 16.46 -25.70 3.03
N TYR A 707 16.06 -25.72 4.29
CA TYR A 707 15.17 -26.75 4.81
C TYR A 707 13.71 -26.50 4.36
N LYS A 708 13.31 -27.14 3.24
CA LYS A 708 11.98 -26.95 2.61
C LYS A 708 11.02 -28.13 2.73
N SER A 709 11.52 -29.37 2.64
CA SER A 709 10.63 -30.51 2.30
C SER A 709 10.82 -31.77 3.14
N ASN A 710 12.05 -32.07 3.57
CA ASN A 710 12.35 -33.32 4.27
C ASN A 710 11.85 -33.32 5.73
N VAL A 711 11.94 -34.47 6.41
CA VAL A 711 11.79 -34.56 7.87
C VAL A 711 13.13 -35.05 8.43
N VAL A 712 13.96 -34.10 8.81
CA VAL A 712 15.33 -34.29 9.29
C VAL A 712 15.47 -33.63 10.66
N ASN A 713 16.06 -34.37 11.60
CA ASN A 713 16.57 -33.80 12.84
C ASN A 713 17.85 -33.02 12.53
N ILE A 714 17.72 -31.71 12.44
CA ILE A 714 18.85 -30.80 12.19
C ILE A 714 19.50 -30.37 13.51
N SER A 715 20.83 -30.34 13.53
CA SER A 715 21.65 -29.86 14.65
C SER A 715 21.82 -28.34 14.60
N ALA A 716 22.33 -27.75 15.68
CA ALA A 716 22.59 -26.30 15.76
C ALA A 716 23.58 -25.81 14.69
N THR A 717 24.45 -26.67 14.15
CA THR A 717 25.36 -26.35 13.03
C THR A 717 24.65 -26.17 11.69
N CYS A 718 23.44 -26.70 11.53
CA CYS A 718 22.62 -26.50 10.33
C CYS A 718 21.76 -25.23 10.41
N VAL A 719 21.92 -24.42 11.46
CA VAL A 719 21.21 -23.16 11.66
C VAL A 719 22.20 -22.03 11.43
N ASP A 720 21.86 -21.12 10.53
CA ASP A 720 22.59 -19.86 10.39
C ASP A 720 22.08 -18.88 11.47
N TRP A 721 22.74 -18.87 12.62
CA TRP A 721 22.40 -18.00 13.76
C TRP A 721 22.68 -16.51 13.50
N ALA A 722 23.34 -16.19 12.39
CA ALA A 722 23.63 -14.82 11.96
C ALA A 722 22.67 -14.34 10.85
N ALA A 723 21.86 -15.24 10.27
CA ALA A 723 20.88 -14.87 9.25
C ALA A 723 19.87 -13.86 9.80
N ASN A 724 19.46 -12.93 8.93
CA ASN A 724 18.45 -11.90 9.24
C ASN A 724 17.00 -12.41 9.13
N GLY A 725 16.81 -13.70 8.85
CA GLY A 725 15.50 -14.33 8.73
C GLY A 725 14.91 -14.82 10.04
N TYR A 726 13.70 -15.36 9.93
CA TYR A 726 12.94 -15.88 11.06
C TYR A 726 13.40 -17.28 11.45
N ARG A 727 13.25 -17.55 12.76
CA ARG A 727 13.45 -18.85 13.39
C ARG A 727 12.55 -18.99 14.61
N LEU A 728 12.45 -20.19 15.16
CA LEU A 728 11.87 -20.38 16.49
C LEU A 728 12.79 -19.75 17.55
N PRO A 729 12.21 -19.21 18.66
CA PRO A 729 13.00 -18.77 19.80
C PRO A 729 13.76 -19.95 20.40
N THR A 730 14.95 -19.70 20.96
CA THR A 730 15.49 -20.66 21.94
C THR A 730 14.66 -20.60 23.22
N GLU A 731 14.73 -21.64 24.04
CA GLU A 731 13.97 -21.68 25.29
C GLU A 731 14.36 -20.53 26.24
N ALA A 732 15.62 -20.11 26.21
CA ALA A 732 16.11 -18.97 26.98
C ALA A 732 15.60 -17.63 26.41
N GLU A 733 15.60 -17.47 25.09
CA GLU A 733 15.02 -16.28 24.44
C GLU A 733 13.53 -16.16 24.76
N TRP A 734 12.78 -17.26 24.67
CA TRP A 734 11.36 -17.26 25.00
C TRP A 734 11.10 -16.85 26.45
N GLU A 735 11.81 -17.44 27.42
CA GLU A 735 11.58 -17.12 28.84
C GLU A 735 11.96 -15.68 29.16
N LYS A 736 13.06 -15.19 28.59
CA LYS A 736 13.47 -13.78 28.74
C LYS A 736 12.39 -12.84 28.21
N ALA A 737 11.86 -13.14 27.02
CA ALA A 737 10.78 -12.38 26.43
C ALA A 737 9.52 -12.40 27.31
N ALA A 738 9.15 -13.58 27.84
CA ALA A 738 7.96 -13.75 28.68
C ALA A 738 8.06 -13.01 30.03
N ARG A 739 9.25 -12.94 30.62
CA ARG A 739 9.48 -12.22 31.89
C ARG A 739 9.37 -10.70 31.79
N GLY A 740 9.41 -10.13 30.59
CA GLY A 740 9.10 -8.70 30.37
C GLY A 740 10.01 -7.73 31.15
N GLY A 741 11.26 -8.12 31.44
CA GLY A 741 12.21 -7.32 32.21
C GLY A 741 12.11 -7.48 33.73
N MET A 742 11.20 -8.31 34.23
CA MET A 742 11.08 -8.59 35.67
C MET A 742 11.96 -9.76 36.10
N THR A 743 12.59 -9.64 37.27
CA THR A 743 13.38 -10.71 37.90
C THR A 743 12.56 -11.43 38.96
N GLY A 744 12.62 -12.75 38.99
CA GLY A 744 12.03 -13.58 40.05
C GLY A 744 10.50 -13.68 40.07
N ARG A 745 9.80 -13.06 39.09
CA ARG A 745 8.33 -13.13 39.01
C ARG A 745 7.85 -14.44 38.39
N GLU A 746 6.67 -14.88 38.84
CA GLU A 746 6.07 -16.15 38.44
C GLU A 746 5.37 -16.09 37.07
N TYR A 747 4.69 -14.98 36.78
CA TYR A 747 3.96 -14.70 35.53
C TYR A 747 4.50 -13.44 34.83
N PRO A 748 4.16 -13.22 33.54
CA PRO A 748 4.66 -12.07 32.76
C PRO A 748 4.37 -10.68 33.35
N TRP A 749 3.41 -10.59 34.28
CA TRP A 749 2.95 -9.33 34.88
C TRP A 749 3.10 -9.27 36.41
N GLY A 750 3.70 -10.29 37.03
CA GLY A 750 3.84 -10.36 38.49
C GLY A 750 3.70 -11.78 39.04
N ASP A 751 3.26 -11.91 40.29
CA ASP A 751 3.20 -13.20 41.01
C ASP A 751 1.79 -13.80 41.10
N SER A 752 0.80 -13.15 40.48
CA SER A 752 -0.58 -13.60 40.47
C SER A 752 -1.16 -13.60 39.06
N ILE A 753 -2.02 -14.57 38.77
CA ILE A 753 -2.76 -14.68 37.53
C ILE A 753 -4.26 -14.50 37.77
N ALA A 754 -4.90 -13.74 36.89
CA ALA A 754 -6.35 -13.56 36.83
C ALA A 754 -6.90 -13.88 35.43
N ALA A 755 -8.22 -13.99 35.28
CA ALA A 755 -8.83 -14.22 33.97
C ALA A 755 -8.66 -13.03 32.99
N SER A 756 -8.41 -11.82 33.49
CA SER A 756 -8.11 -10.63 32.69
C SER A 756 -6.70 -10.59 32.11
N ASN A 757 -5.90 -11.60 32.42
CA ASN A 757 -4.46 -11.59 32.35
C ASN A 757 -3.99 -12.60 31.27
N ALA A 758 -4.58 -13.79 31.25
CA ALA A 758 -4.37 -14.80 30.22
C ALA A 758 -5.59 -15.71 30.09
N LEU A 759 -5.64 -16.47 28.99
CA LEU A 759 -6.62 -17.54 28.80
C LEU A 759 -6.08 -18.87 29.32
N TYR A 760 -6.74 -19.45 30.31
CA TYR A 760 -6.39 -20.72 30.94
C TYR A 760 -7.62 -21.44 31.47
N SER A 761 -7.52 -22.76 31.69
CA SER A 761 -8.62 -23.62 32.16
C SER A 761 -9.95 -23.39 31.41
N SER A 762 -9.85 -23.17 30.10
CA SER A 762 -10.94 -22.83 29.18
C SER A 762 -11.21 -23.97 28.20
N ALA A 763 -12.13 -23.76 27.24
CA ALA A 763 -12.53 -24.76 26.24
C ALA A 763 -11.87 -24.55 24.86
N GLY A 764 -11.13 -23.47 24.65
CA GLY A 764 -10.43 -23.18 23.40
C GLY A 764 -9.59 -21.91 23.47
N THR A 765 -8.89 -21.61 22.38
CA THR A 765 -8.14 -20.36 22.14
C THR A 765 -9.06 -19.14 22.08
N SER A 766 -8.49 -17.95 22.30
CA SER A 766 -9.10 -16.65 22.00
C SER A 766 -8.36 -15.98 20.83
N ASN A 767 -8.87 -14.82 20.38
CA ASN A 767 -8.10 -13.94 19.52
C ASN A 767 -6.74 -13.64 20.18
N VAL A 768 -5.68 -13.62 19.38
CA VAL A 768 -4.37 -13.14 19.82
C VAL A 768 -4.46 -11.68 20.25
N ALA A 769 -3.57 -11.26 21.14
CA ALA A 769 -3.50 -9.96 21.76
C ALA A 769 -4.75 -9.55 22.57
N SER A 770 -5.58 -10.51 22.99
CA SER A 770 -6.74 -10.25 23.87
C SER A 770 -6.33 -9.80 25.27
N PHE A 771 -5.07 -10.06 25.66
CA PHE A 771 -4.55 -9.73 26.99
C PHE A 771 -3.42 -8.70 26.94
N ALA A 772 -3.15 -8.07 28.09
CA ALA A 772 -2.15 -7.03 28.22
C ALA A 772 -0.74 -7.53 27.92
N ALA A 773 0.07 -6.66 27.31
CA ALA A 773 1.48 -6.92 27.08
C ALA A 773 2.28 -6.90 28.40
N ASN A 774 3.40 -7.62 28.45
CA ASN A 774 4.36 -7.50 29.54
C ASN A 774 5.28 -6.27 29.37
N GLY A 775 6.26 -6.09 30.26
CA GLY A 775 7.16 -4.92 30.24
C GLY A 775 8.07 -4.80 29.00
N TYR A 776 8.14 -5.83 28.15
CA TYR A 776 8.80 -5.77 26.84
C TYR A 776 7.82 -5.59 25.68
N GLY A 777 6.53 -5.43 25.93
CA GLY A 777 5.53 -5.31 24.86
C GLY A 777 5.07 -6.64 24.26
N VAL A 778 5.53 -7.78 24.79
CA VAL A 778 5.12 -9.11 24.33
C VAL A 778 3.75 -9.46 24.91
N ARG A 779 2.84 -9.90 24.04
CA ARG A 779 1.48 -10.35 24.38
C ARG A 779 1.37 -11.86 24.35
N ASP A 780 0.35 -12.35 25.06
CA ASP A 780 0.04 -13.77 25.18
C ASP A 780 1.28 -14.61 25.53
N ALA A 781 2.14 -14.08 26.39
CA ALA A 781 3.32 -14.77 26.90
C ALA A 781 2.97 -15.74 28.05
N ALA A 782 1.69 -16.11 28.15
CA ALA A 782 1.12 -17.10 29.05
C ALA A 782 -0.30 -17.45 28.55
N GLY A 783 -0.63 -18.75 28.47
CA GLY A 783 -1.97 -19.21 28.07
C GLY A 783 -2.22 -19.09 26.57
N ASN A 784 -3.49 -19.05 26.17
CA ASN A 784 -3.94 -19.06 24.78
C ASN A 784 -3.35 -20.24 23.98
N ALA A 785 -2.21 -20.10 23.30
CA ALA A 785 -1.47 -21.23 22.72
C ALA A 785 -0.07 -21.40 23.33
N ALA A 786 0.30 -22.65 23.61
CA ALA A 786 1.67 -22.99 23.97
C ALA A 786 2.54 -23.01 22.71
N GLU A 787 3.85 -22.84 22.83
CA GLU A 787 4.68 -22.51 21.67
C GLU A 787 5.96 -23.30 21.57
N TRP A 788 6.26 -23.75 20.35
CA TRP A 788 7.51 -24.42 20.05
C TRP A 788 8.73 -23.53 20.26
N CYS A 789 9.73 -24.08 20.95
CA CYS A 789 11.09 -23.54 20.97
C CYS A 789 12.00 -24.36 20.06
N TRP A 790 13.13 -23.78 19.67
CA TRP A 790 14.19 -24.50 18.96
C TRP A 790 14.71 -25.70 19.78
N ASP A 791 14.90 -25.54 21.08
CA ASP A 791 15.66 -26.44 21.93
C ASP A 791 15.12 -27.89 21.96
N TRP A 792 16.05 -28.83 21.94
CA TRP A 792 15.82 -30.18 22.47
C TRP A 792 15.63 -30.10 24.00
N SER A 793 14.78 -30.96 24.57
CA SER A 793 14.59 -30.99 26.02
C SER A 793 15.79 -31.64 26.71
N GLY A 794 16.25 -31.02 27.80
CA GLY A 794 17.37 -31.48 28.63
C GLY A 794 17.42 -30.75 29.98
N SER A 795 18.43 -31.09 30.79
CA SER A 795 18.66 -30.50 32.12
C SER A 795 19.01 -29.01 32.03
N TYR A 796 18.53 -28.21 33.00
CA TYR A 796 18.95 -26.81 33.13
C TYR A 796 20.38 -26.67 33.66
N ALA A 797 20.88 -27.66 34.41
CA ALA A 797 22.25 -27.65 34.92
C ALA A 797 23.31 -27.61 33.80
N ASP A 798 22.96 -28.07 32.60
CA ASP A 798 23.86 -28.11 31.45
C ASP A 798 23.89 -26.78 30.66
N ARG A 799 23.15 -25.75 31.11
CA ARG A 799 22.97 -24.47 30.40
C ARG A 799 23.87 -23.37 30.96
N THR A 800 25.16 -23.62 30.98
CA THR A 800 26.16 -22.67 31.52
C THR A 800 26.69 -21.69 30.48
N ALA A 801 26.36 -21.86 29.21
CA ALA A 801 26.82 -21.02 28.10
C ALA A 801 25.91 -19.82 27.84
N ALA A 802 26.48 -18.72 27.34
CA ALA A 802 25.71 -17.61 26.77
C ALA A 802 24.96 -18.06 25.51
N ASN A 803 23.74 -17.56 25.31
CA ASN A 803 22.85 -17.93 24.20
C ASN A 803 22.61 -19.45 24.07
N PRO A 804 22.14 -20.14 25.13
CA PRO A 804 21.99 -21.59 25.06
C PRO A 804 20.96 -21.96 23.98
N THR A 805 21.29 -22.97 23.18
CA THR A 805 20.44 -23.53 22.12
C THR A 805 19.93 -24.94 22.46
N GLY A 806 20.03 -25.32 23.73
CA GLY A 806 19.70 -26.65 24.25
C GLY A 806 20.74 -27.72 23.94
N PRO A 807 20.54 -28.96 24.42
CA PRO A 807 21.39 -30.11 24.11
C PRO A 807 21.38 -30.43 22.60
N ALA A 808 22.43 -31.11 22.14
CA ALA A 808 22.59 -31.45 20.72
C ALA A 808 21.49 -32.41 20.20
N THR A 809 21.00 -33.31 21.04
CA THR A 809 19.97 -34.31 20.69
C THR A 809 19.04 -34.58 21.88
N SER A 810 17.80 -34.97 21.59
CA SER A 810 16.82 -35.52 22.52
C SER A 810 15.69 -36.22 21.74
N ALA A 811 14.78 -36.89 22.41
CA ALA A 811 13.58 -37.45 21.78
C ALA A 811 12.46 -36.41 21.60
N VAL A 812 12.50 -35.31 22.36
CA VAL A 812 11.42 -34.32 22.45
C VAL A 812 11.96 -32.89 22.44
N ARG A 813 11.23 -31.98 21.79
CA ARG A 813 11.50 -30.53 21.73
C ARG A 813 10.72 -29.80 22.81
N VAL A 814 11.21 -28.64 23.20
CA VAL A 814 10.62 -27.81 24.25
C VAL A 814 9.40 -27.04 23.75
N VAL A 815 8.40 -26.91 24.61
CA VAL A 815 7.21 -26.07 24.44
C VAL A 815 7.04 -25.16 25.67
N ARG A 816 6.67 -23.89 25.45
CA ARG A 816 6.57 -22.85 26.49
C ARG A 816 5.22 -22.13 26.51
N GLY A 817 4.97 -21.34 27.55
CA GLY A 817 3.80 -20.45 27.72
C GLY A 817 2.55 -21.10 28.33
N GLY A 818 2.40 -22.42 28.19
CA GLY A 818 1.14 -23.06 28.51
C GLY A 818 0.03 -22.64 27.54
N SER A 819 -1.15 -23.22 27.66
CA SER A 819 -2.26 -23.01 26.72
C SER A 819 -3.56 -22.70 27.46
N TRP A 820 -4.59 -22.37 26.67
CA TRP A 820 -5.97 -22.24 27.12
C TRP A 820 -6.46 -23.40 27.99
N SER A 821 -5.91 -24.61 27.82
CA SER A 821 -6.35 -25.81 28.55
C SER A 821 -5.67 -26.01 29.91
N ASN A 822 -4.56 -25.32 30.17
CA ASN A 822 -3.75 -25.56 31.36
C ASN A 822 -4.31 -24.85 32.60
N ALA A 823 -3.99 -25.38 33.77
CA ALA A 823 -4.19 -24.69 35.05
C ALA A 823 -3.11 -23.59 35.23
N PRO A 824 -3.34 -22.59 36.12
CA PRO A 824 -2.38 -21.54 36.45
C PRO A 824 -0.91 -21.97 36.61
N ALA A 825 -0.65 -23.13 37.22
CA ALA A 825 0.70 -23.64 37.44
C ALA A 825 1.48 -23.94 36.14
N GLY A 826 0.77 -24.18 35.02
CA GLY A 826 1.35 -24.41 33.70
C GLY A 826 1.59 -23.15 32.87
N LEU A 827 1.18 -21.98 33.36
CA LEU A 827 1.30 -20.69 32.67
C LEU A 827 2.44 -19.81 33.20
N ARG A 828 3.19 -20.29 34.18
CA ARG A 828 4.32 -19.57 34.77
C ARG A 828 5.40 -19.36 33.71
N CYS A 829 6.17 -18.26 33.78
CA CYS A 829 7.24 -17.99 32.84
C CYS A 829 8.26 -19.13 32.78
N ALA A 830 8.58 -19.73 33.94
CA ALA A 830 9.51 -20.85 34.05
C ALA A 830 8.91 -22.20 33.64
N ALA A 831 7.58 -22.32 33.55
CA ALA A 831 6.93 -23.58 33.21
C ALA A 831 7.30 -24.01 31.78
N ARG A 832 7.58 -25.31 31.63
CA ARG A 832 7.98 -25.90 30.35
C ARG A 832 7.33 -27.28 30.17
N ALA A 833 6.98 -27.58 28.94
CA ALA A 833 6.58 -28.91 28.51
C ALA A 833 7.53 -29.39 27.40
N SER A 834 7.41 -30.66 27.03
CA SER A 834 8.13 -31.18 25.87
C SER A 834 7.28 -32.20 25.12
N LEU A 835 7.43 -32.21 23.80
CA LEU A 835 6.66 -33.03 22.88
C LEU A 835 7.56 -33.58 21.79
N ALA A 836 7.20 -34.72 21.20
CA ALA A 836 7.92 -35.23 20.04
C ALA A 836 7.81 -34.22 18.88
N PRO A 837 8.87 -34.02 18.07
CA PRO A 837 8.88 -32.97 17.04
C PRO A 837 7.83 -33.17 15.94
N ALA A 838 7.33 -34.39 15.77
CA ALA A 838 6.25 -34.71 14.83
C ALA A 838 4.84 -34.51 15.43
N SER A 839 4.71 -34.29 16.73
CA SER A 839 3.42 -34.13 17.38
C SER A 839 2.76 -32.81 17.01
N SER A 840 1.52 -32.87 16.56
CA SER A 840 0.62 -31.74 16.35
C SER A 840 -0.60 -31.92 17.25
N ASN A 841 -0.86 -31.00 18.16
CA ASN A 841 -2.02 -31.07 19.06
C ASN A 841 -2.81 -29.75 19.07
N THR A 842 -3.98 -29.77 19.70
CA THR A 842 -4.93 -28.65 19.73
C THR A 842 -4.47 -27.43 20.54
N VAL A 843 -3.30 -27.47 21.17
CA VAL A 843 -2.86 -26.47 22.14
C VAL A 843 -1.50 -25.85 21.81
N VAL A 844 -0.75 -26.42 20.85
CA VAL A 844 0.59 -25.95 20.48
C VAL A 844 0.60 -25.27 19.10
N GLY A 845 1.12 -24.05 19.10
CA GLY A 845 1.42 -23.20 17.96
C GLY A 845 2.88 -22.74 17.97
N LEU A 846 3.12 -21.50 17.55
CA LEU A 846 4.46 -20.92 17.43
C LEU A 846 4.42 -19.39 17.44
N ARG A 847 5.57 -18.81 17.80
CA ARG A 847 5.96 -17.44 17.47
C ARG A 847 7.37 -17.43 16.88
N CYS A 848 7.71 -16.44 16.06
CA CYS A 848 9.02 -16.35 15.44
C CYS A 848 9.90 -15.31 16.14
N VAL A 849 11.21 -15.51 16.05
CA VAL A 849 12.25 -14.52 16.38
C VAL A 849 13.19 -14.31 15.20
N ARG A 850 13.94 -13.20 15.19
CA ARG A 850 15.05 -12.95 14.26
C ARG A 850 16.12 -12.05 14.88
N ARG A 851 17.29 -12.02 14.24
CA ARG A 851 18.45 -11.18 14.62
C ARG A 851 18.77 -10.11 13.58
#